data_AF-A0A6L7X340-F1
#
_entry.id   AF-A0A6L7X340-F1
#
_cell.length_a   1.000
_cell.length_b   1.000
_cell.length_c   1.000
_cell.angle_alpha   90.00
_cell.angle_beta   90.00
_cell.angle_gamma   90.00
#
_symmetry.space_group_name_H-M   'P 1'
#
loop_
_entity.id
_entity.type
_entity.pdbx_description
1 polymer ?
#
loop_
_entity_poly.entity_id
_entity_poly.type
_entity_poly.pdbx_seq_one_letter_code
_entity_poly.pdbx_strand_id
1 'polypeptide(L)'
;MGVRIGIDTGGTFTDLVVMDEASGQVDVVKLPSTPDLPSRAILAALEQAGIDPANATYLVLGTTVAVNALLQRRGARVIYITTEGFEDVPFLQRVDRKFHYDLDWERPLPLVARRDCLGTQERINYRGETVTPLTSDGIENLVGAIRERLADAEVEPADVAIALNFLFSFVRPDHEANVREALTEAFPKIPISASHEVAPIWREYERASTTIADAAVKPLLSRFIGALDYGLRERGFTRSWSVMKSNGGQMLAETAGERPVQTVLSGLSGGIIAGQAFGAEAGASNVITFDMGGTSTDVGVVADNRIRYTTAWEIEFGLPVAAPFIEMTTMGAGGGSIARVNKGGLLQVGPQSAGAVPGPACYAQGGQEATVTDANVVLGRLNPYNFLGGDLPLDADLAFKAIERTAREVGIPPVDAALAVVEIAVENIAEAMRLLTVQRGLDPRVFSLVAFGGAGPLHAAAIARVIGTRATLIPPHPGLCSAFGTLLADIRVDKTWTHLVRSDAPDLAELDSRLNALVQEAVADLGREGFGGEAAIRRSANMRYLGQNYEEEIPIPDGALTQGTWQRLIDGFEQHYEAEYGYRISNEVIEVVQLNVSAVGEASKPQLSTLPERPPTAARAQRRVYFDSREPAACPIYERGDLSPADVIQGPAVIEELDSTTLVHPGQTLTVGPRGLASLVWA
;
A
#
# COMPACT_ATOMS: atom_id res chain seq x y z
N MET A 1 11.18 20.66 23.16
CA MET A 1 9.81 20.74 22.60
C MET A 1 9.54 19.42 21.92
N GLY A 2 8.34 18.87 22.04
CA GLY A 2 8.03 17.56 21.45
C GLY A 2 7.81 17.68 19.95
N VAL A 3 8.40 16.77 19.17
CA VAL A 3 8.18 16.68 17.72
C VAL A 3 7.70 15.29 17.32
N ARG A 4 6.85 15.24 16.30
CA ARG A 4 6.39 14.01 15.66
C ARG A 4 7.07 13.82 14.33
N ILE A 5 7.47 12.60 14.03
CA ILE A 5 8.25 12.27 12.84
C ILE A 5 7.52 11.18 12.04
N GLY A 6 7.11 11.53 10.82
CA GLY A 6 6.56 10.61 9.84
C GLY A 6 7.59 10.37 8.76
N ILE A 7 7.81 9.11 8.40
CA ILE A 7 8.84 8.73 7.45
C ILE A 7 8.23 7.79 6.43
N ASP A 8 8.47 8.02 5.15
CA ASP A 8 8.20 7.05 4.10
C ASP A 8 9.48 6.76 3.31
N THR A 9 9.80 5.48 3.17
CA THR A 9 10.97 5.02 2.42
C THR A 9 10.55 4.34 1.13
N GLY A 10 10.58 5.11 0.04
CA GLY A 10 10.34 4.65 -1.31
C GLY A 10 11.60 4.14 -2.01
N GLY A 11 11.42 3.64 -3.23
CA GLY A 11 12.54 3.16 -4.07
C GLY A 11 13.45 4.27 -4.61
N THR A 12 12.96 5.52 -4.68
CA THR A 12 13.73 6.67 -5.23
C THR A 12 14.13 7.68 -4.16
N PHE A 13 13.20 8.04 -3.26
CA PHE A 13 13.42 9.01 -2.20
C PHE A 13 12.96 8.48 -0.84
N THR A 14 13.63 8.95 0.20
CA THR A 14 13.20 8.90 1.59
C THR A 14 12.57 10.25 1.93
N ASP A 15 11.31 10.21 2.32
CA ASP A 15 10.49 11.36 2.64
C ASP A 15 10.31 11.44 4.15
N LEU A 16 10.62 12.60 4.72
CA LEU A 16 10.56 12.85 6.15
C LEU A 16 9.73 14.09 6.43
N VAL A 17 8.72 13.91 7.29
CA VAL A 17 7.82 14.96 7.76
C VAL A 17 8.04 15.11 9.26
N VAL A 18 8.33 16.32 9.70
CA VAL A 18 8.49 16.66 11.10
C VAL A 18 7.41 17.66 11.46
N MET A 19 6.69 17.39 12.53
CA MET A 19 5.71 18.30 13.06
C MET A 19 5.99 18.69 14.50
N ASP A 20 6.09 19.98 14.75
CA ASP A 20 6.16 20.52 16.11
C ASP A 20 4.77 20.44 16.77
N GLU A 21 4.67 19.76 17.91
CA GLU A 21 3.38 19.49 18.56
C GLU A 21 2.72 20.75 19.14
N ALA A 22 3.49 21.79 19.44
CA ALA A 22 2.98 22.99 20.09
C ALA A 22 2.42 24.00 19.07
N SER A 23 3.13 24.18 17.95
CA SER A 23 2.80 25.13 16.90
C SER A 23 2.01 24.52 15.75
N GLY A 24 2.12 23.20 15.53
CA GLY A 24 1.61 22.53 14.34
C GLY A 24 2.41 22.84 13.07
N GLN A 25 3.58 23.47 13.19
CA GLN A 25 4.46 23.74 12.06
C GLN A 25 5.02 22.42 11.52
N VAL A 26 5.04 22.31 10.18
CA VAL A 26 5.58 21.17 9.47
C VAL A 26 6.87 21.58 8.77
N ASP A 27 7.92 20.82 9.01
CA ASP A 27 9.17 20.87 8.24
C ASP A 27 9.33 19.55 7.48
N VAL A 28 9.84 19.63 6.25
CA VAL A 28 9.97 18.49 5.35
C VAL A 28 11.41 18.32 4.88
N VAL A 29 11.85 17.07 4.77
CA VAL A 29 13.13 16.70 4.18
C VAL A 29 12.90 15.58 3.17
N LYS A 30 13.46 15.75 1.98
CA LYS A 30 13.44 14.74 0.92
C LYS A 30 14.88 14.44 0.52
N LEU A 31 15.27 13.17 0.65
CA LEU A 31 16.62 12.72 0.31
C LEU A 31 16.57 11.52 -0.65
N PRO A 32 17.57 11.34 -1.52
CA PRO A 32 17.69 10.12 -2.31
C PRO A 32 17.75 8.88 -1.41
N SER A 33 17.00 7.83 -1.77
CA SER A 33 17.03 6.55 -1.06
C SER A 33 18.42 5.90 -1.16
N THR A 34 18.78 5.11 -0.15
CA THR A 34 19.99 4.25 -0.18
C THR A 34 19.55 2.78 -0.15
N PRO A 35 19.27 2.14 -1.32
CA PRO A 35 18.65 0.81 -1.36
C PRO A 35 19.39 -0.27 -0.58
N ASP A 36 20.73 -0.22 -0.56
CA ASP A 36 21.55 -1.20 0.13
C ASP A 36 21.50 -1.05 1.67
N LEU A 37 21.23 0.17 2.16
CA LEU A 37 21.18 0.51 3.58
C LEU A 37 20.13 1.62 3.85
N PRO A 38 18.82 1.31 3.80
CA PRO A 38 17.77 2.33 3.90
C PRO A 38 17.79 3.09 5.23
N SER A 39 18.25 2.44 6.32
CA SER A 39 18.39 3.06 7.63
C SER A 39 19.35 4.26 7.61
N ARG A 40 20.38 4.24 6.77
CA ARG A 40 21.33 5.35 6.63
C ARG A 40 20.67 6.60 6.04
N ALA A 41 19.80 6.42 5.04
CA ALA A 41 19.07 7.53 4.43
C ALA A 41 18.13 8.19 5.44
N ILE A 42 17.46 7.38 6.27
CA ILE A 42 16.60 7.87 7.35
C ILE A 42 17.40 8.70 8.37
N LEU A 43 18.53 8.17 8.84
CA LEU A 43 19.38 8.88 9.82
C LEU A 43 19.94 10.18 9.25
N ALA A 44 20.34 10.19 7.97
CA ALA A 44 20.78 11.40 7.28
C ALA A 44 19.65 12.44 7.14
N ALA A 45 18.42 12.01 6.86
CA ALA A 45 17.26 12.90 6.78
C ALA A 45 16.96 13.56 8.14
N LEU A 46 17.07 12.80 9.23
CA LEU A 46 16.92 13.32 10.60
C LEU A 46 18.00 14.37 10.94
N GLU A 47 19.25 14.10 10.56
CA GLU A 47 20.36 15.05 10.74
C GLU A 47 20.16 16.33 9.94
N GLN A 48 19.72 16.23 8.67
CA GLN A 48 19.44 17.39 7.82
C GLN A 48 18.26 18.22 8.33
N ALA A 49 17.26 17.59 8.94
CA ALA A 49 16.14 18.30 9.57
C ALA A 49 16.59 19.15 10.77
N GLY A 50 17.81 18.96 11.27
CA GLY A 50 18.36 19.70 12.42
C GLY A 50 17.67 19.37 13.74
N ILE A 51 17.02 18.20 13.81
CA ILE A 51 16.24 17.77 14.97
C ILE A 51 17.15 16.95 15.88
N ASP A 52 17.17 17.31 17.15
CA ASP A 52 17.70 16.43 18.19
C ASP A 52 16.71 15.27 18.40
N PRO A 53 17.07 14.01 18.06
CA PRO A 53 16.18 12.87 18.21
C PRO A 53 15.68 12.67 19.63
N ALA A 54 16.37 13.17 20.66
CA ALA A 54 15.89 13.13 22.04
C ALA A 54 14.57 13.90 22.25
N ASN A 55 14.23 14.84 21.36
CA ASN A 55 12.99 15.62 21.41
C ASN A 55 11.81 14.95 20.67
N ALA A 56 12.05 13.87 19.92
CA ALA A 56 10.98 13.18 19.21
C ALA A 56 10.08 12.43 20.20
N THR A 57 8.79 12.78 20.21
CA THR A 57 7.77 12.15 21.06
C THR A 57 7.10 10.97 20.37
N TYR A 58 7.14 10.96 19.04
CA TYR A 58 6.47 9.99 18.19
C TYR A 58 7.23 9.80 16.87
N LEU A 59 7.43 8.56 16.45
CA LEU A 59 8.07 8.22 15.18
C LEU A 59 7.33 7.06 14.53
N VAL A 60 6.90 7.24 13.28
CA VAL A 60 6.24 6.21 12.47
C VAL A 60 6.94 6.09 11.12
N LEU A 61 7.23 4.85 10.72
CA LEU A 61 7.89 4.52 9.48
C LEU A 61 6.96 3.73 8.53
N GLY A 62 6.69 4.29 7.37
CA GLY A 62 6.26 3.57 6.16
C GLY A 62 7.48 3.11 5.36
N THR A 63 7.43 1.91 4.80
CA THR A 63 8.54 1.37 4.01
C THR A 63 8.12 0.47 2.87
N THR A 64 8.85 0.57 1.76
CA THR A 64 8.72 -0.31 0.61
C THR A 64 9.72 -1.48 0.61
N VAL A 65 10.54 -1.63 1.66
CA VAL A 65 11.57 -2.69 1.73
C VAL A 65 10.96 -4.09 1.56
N ALA A 66 9.84 -4.37 2.23
CA ALA A 66 9.17 -5.67 2.19
C ALA A 66 8.60 -5.99 0.80
N VAL A 67 7.81 -5.07 0.21
CA VAL A 67 7.25 -5.29 -1.14
C VAL A 67 8.33 -5.39 -2.21
N ASN A 68 9.38 -4.57 -2.14
CA ASN A 68 10.48 -4.64 -3.11
C ASN A 68 11.22 -5.98 -3.00
N ALA A 69 11.45 -6.48 -1.78
CA ALA A 69 12.06 -7.79 -1.58
C ALA A 69 11.23 -8.93 -2.19
N LEU A 70 9.90 -8.91 -2.02
CA LEU A 70 9.00 -9.90 -2.61
C LEU A 70 8.97 -9.81 -4.14
N LEU A 71 8.75 -8.62 -4.70
CA LEU A 71 8.68 -8.39 -6.15
C LEU A 71 10.00 -8.71 -6.86
N GLN A 72 11.14 -8.40 -6.24
CA GLN A 72 12.47 -8.69 -6.78
C GLN A 72 12.95 -10.11 -6.43
N ARG A 73 12.16 -10.87 -5.67
CA ARG A 73 12.53 -12.21 -5.16
C ARG A 73 13.86 -12.22 -4.41
N ARG A 74 14.13 -11.15 -3.66
CA ARG A 74 15.32 -10.92 -2.83
C ARG A 74 14.98 -11.11 -1.35
N GLY A 75 14.65 -12.34 -0.99
CA GLY A 75 14.38 -12.75 0.39
C GLY A 75 15.36 -13.83 0.87
N ALA A 76 15.16 -14.25 2.11
CA ALA A 76 15.84 -15.40 2.68
C ALA A 76 15.44 -16.70 1.96
N ARG A 77 16.34 -17.68 1.97
CA ARG A 77 16.02 -19.06 1.58
C ARG A 77 15.01 -19.61 2.58
N VAL A 78 13.84 -20.01 2.09
CA VAL A 78 12.79 -20.57 2.95
C VAL A 78 12.89 -22.09 2.99
N ILE A 79 12.83 -22.67 4.19
CA ILE A 79 12.52 -24.09 4.39
C ILE A 79 11.04 -24.19 4.73
N TYR A 80 10.26 -24.84 3.86
CA TYR A 80 8.82 -25.01 4.02
C TYR A 80 8.52 -26.35 4.68
N ILE A 81 7.82 -26.31 5.80
CA ILE A 81 7.43 -27.48 6.58
C ILE A 81 5.92 -27.61 6.52
N THR A 82 5.44 -28.78 6.16
CA THR A 82 4.01 -29.04 6.02
C THR A 82 3.66 -30.48 6.40
N THR A 83 2.38 -30.80 6.35
CA THR A 83 1.87 -32.16 6.53
C THR A 83 2.44 -33.08 5.44
N GLU A 84 2.93 -34.26 5.81
CA GLU A 84 3.44 -35.26 4.87
C GLU A 84 2.46 -35.50 3.70
N GLY A 85 2.98 -35.45 2.48
CA GLY A 85 2.21 -35.54 1.24
C GLY A 85 1.65 -34.22 0.71
N PHE A 86 1.87 -33.09 1.38
CA PHE A 86 1.44 -31.75 0.95
C PHE A 86 2.62 -30.83 0.58
N GLU A 87 3.82 -31.37 0.43
CA GLU A 87 5.06 -30.64 0.13
C GLU A 87 5.01 -29.91 -1.22
N ASP A 88 4.20 -30.42 -2.16
CA ASP A 88 4.04 -29.87 -3.51
C ASP A 88 2.97 -28.76 -3.63
N VAL A 89 2.22 -28.46 -2.56
CA VAL A 89 1.17 -27.42 -2.58
C VAL A 89 1.67 -26.07 -3.11
N PRO A 90 2.86 -25.53 -2.71
CA PRO A 90 3.36 -24.27 -3.24
C PRO A 90 3.58 -24.25 -4.77
N PHE A 91 3.83 -25.42 -5.38
CA PHE A 91 4.11 -25.59 -6.81
C PHE A 91 2.86 -25.89 -7.63
N LEU A 92 1.92 -26.67 -7.05
CA LEU A 92 0.64 -26.96 -7.67
C LEU A 92 -0.22 -25.69 -7.81
N GLN A 93 -0.18 -24.80 -6.81
CA GLN A 93 -0.98 -23.59 -6.74
C GLN A 93 -2.48 -23.90 -6.88
N ARG A 94 -3.24 -23.04 -7.57
CA ARG A 94 -4.66 -23.29 -7.91
C ARG A 94 -4.87 -23.89 -9.29
N VAL A 95 -3.79 -24.19 -10.02
CA VAL A 95 -3.81 -24.76 -11.38
C VAL A 95 -4.47 -23.85 -12.43
N ASP A 96 -4.85 -22.64 -12.05
CA ASP A 96 -5.42 -21.61 -12.91
C ASP A 96 -4.37 -20.94 -13.82
N ARG A 97 -4.87 -20.14 -14.77
CA ARG A 97 -4.06 -19.47 -15.80
C ARG A 97 -4.45 -18.02 -15.94
N LYS A 98 -3.46 -17.13 -15.96
CA LYS A 98 -3.68 -15.71 -16.24
C LYS A 98 -4.19 -15.50 -17.66
N PHE A 99 -3.49 -16.11 -18.62
CA PHE A 99 -3.76 -15.97 -20.04
C PHE A 99 -4.29 -17.29 -20.59
N HIS A 100 -5.62 -17.39 -20.69
CA HIS A 100 -6.31 -18.63 -21.07
C HIS A 100 -5.89 -19.17 -22.45
N TYR A 101 -5.47 -18.29 -23.37
CA TYR A 101 -5.11 -18.62 -24.75
C TYR A 101 -3.61 -18.59 -25.04
N ASP A 102 -2.79 -18.26 -24.05
CA ASP A 102 -1.34 -18.32 -24.19
C ASP A 102 -0.86 -19.71 -23.77
N LEU A 103 -0.53 -20.54 -24.77
CA LEU A 103 -0.05 -21.91 -24.53
C LEU A 103 1.40 -21.94 -24.02
N ASP A 104 2.15 -20.85 -24.24
CA ASP A 104 3.55 -20.71 -23.85
C ASP A 104 3.70 -20.02 -22.47
N TRP A 105 2.58 -19.68 -21.82
CA TRP A 105 2.61 -19.02 -20.53
C TRP A 105 3.22 -19.93 -19.44
N GLU A 106 4.30 -19.44 -18.86
CA GLU A 106 4.95 -20.08 -17.71
C GLU A 106 4.36 -19.55 -16.41
N ARG A 107 4.05 -20.48 -15.50
CA ARG A 107 3.53 -20.16 -14.18
C ARG A 107 4.66 -19.64 -13.28
N PRO A 108 4.43 -18.56 -12.51
CA PRO A 108 5.40 -18.09 -11.52
C PRO A 108 5.79 -19.17 -10.51
N LEU A 109 7.08 -19.33 -10.26
CA LEU A 109 7.58 -20.23 -9.22
C LEU A 109 7.29 -19.65 -7.83
N PRO A 110 7.01 -20.47 -6.81
CA PRO A 110 6.88 -19.98 -5.43
C PRO A 110 8.22 -19.45 -4.90
N LEU A 111 8.18 -18.75 -3.76
CA LEU A 111 9.37 -18.21 -3.07
C LEU A 111 10.15 -19.26 -2.27
N VAL A 112 10.00 -20.54 -2.63
CA VAL A 112 10.68 -21.68 -1.99
C VAL A 112 11.12 -22.66 -3.06
N ALA A 113 12.28 -23.31 -2.85
CA ALA A 113 12.75 -24.37 -3.72
C ALA A 113 12.13 -25.71 -3.32
N ARG A 114 11.80 -26.57 -4.29
CA ARG A 114 11.12 -27.86 -4.01
C ARG A 114 11.92 -28.77 -3.07
N ARG A 115 13.25 -28.71 -3.17
CA ARG A 115 14.16 -29.44 -2.28
C ARG A 115 14.03 -29.02 -0.81
N ASP A 116 13.59 -27.79 -0.55
CA ASP A 116 13.43 -27.22 0.79
C ASP A 116 12.01 -27.39 1.34
N CYS A 117 11.14 -28.14 0.65
CA CYS A 117 9.82 -28.52 1.13
C CYS A 117 9.86 -29.89 1.81
N LEU A 118 9.59 -29.90 3.12
CA LEU A 118 9.67 -31.07 4.00
C LEU A 118 8.29 -31.40 4.57
N GLY A 119 7.94 -32.69 4.53
CA GLY A 119 6.75 -33.23 5.15
C GLY A 119 7.04 -33.74 6.56
N THR A 120 6.12 -33.49 7.49
CA THR A 120 6.13 -34.06 8.83
C THR A 120 4.95 -35.03 8.98
N GLN A 121 5.17 -36.13 9.70
CA GLN A 121 4.13 -37.12 9.96
C GLN A 121 3.18 -36.62 11.04
N GLU A 122 2.22 -35.79 10.66
CA GLU A 122 1.12 -35.36 11.51
C GLU A 122 -0.15 -35.15 10.68
N ARG A 123 -1.33 -35.23 11.29
CA ARG A 123 -2.58 -34.91 10.59
C ARG A 123 -3.68 -34.52 11.56
N ILE A 124 -4.30 -33.37 11.26
CA ILE A 124 -5.55 -32.91 11.89
C ILE A 124 -6.63 -32.90 10.80
N ASN A 125 -7.89 -33.17 11.15
CA ASN A 125 -9.02 -33.07 10.23
C ASN A 125 -9.76 -31.72 10.35
N TYR A 126 -10.75 -31.49 9.50
CA TYR A 126 -11.53 -30.24 9.48
C TYR A 126 -12.34 -29.97 10.76
N ARG A 127 -12.53 -30.97 11.63
CA ARG A 127 -13.17 -30.83 12.95
C ARG A 127 -12.16 -30.54 14.06
N GLY A 128 -10.88 -30.46 13.73
CA GLY A 128 -9.79 -30.32 14.69
C GLY A 128 -9.41 -31.62 15.38
N GLU A 129 -9.88 -32.79 14.95
CA GLU A 129 -9.52 -34.07 15.54
C GLU A 129 -8.19 -34.57 14.98
N THR A 130 -7.32 -35.10 15.86
CA THR A 130 -6.05 -35.70 15.47
C THR A 130 -6.29 -37.03 14.75
N VAL A 131 -5.85 -37.11 13.50
CA VAL A 131 -5.87 -38.33 12.68
C VAL A 131 -4.54 -39.06 12.77
N THR A 132 -3.43 -38.32 12.66
CA THR A 132 -2.06 -38.82 12.84
C THR A 132 -1.39 -37.96 13.91
N PRO A 133 -0.98 -38.53 15.06
CA PRO A 133 -0.38 -37.76 16.14
C PRO A 133 1.02 -37.28 15.75
N LEU A 134 1.36 -36.05 16.14
CA LEU A 134 2.74 -35.57 16.12
C LEU A 134 3.54 -36.28 17.22
N THR A 135 4.59 -37.00 16.85
CA THR A 135 5.44 -37.75 17.78
C THR A 135 6.79 -37.08 17.99
N SER A 136 7.45 -37.35 19.13
CA SER A 136 8.81 -36.88 19.39
C SER A 136 9.80 -37.34 18.31
N ASP A 137 9.73 -38.60 17.89
CA ASP A 137 10.56 -39.14 16.79
C ASP A 137 10.30 -38.38 15.47
N GLY A 138 9.04 -38.01 15.19
CA GLY A 138 8.70 -37.19 14.03
C GLY A 138 9.35 -35.81 14.05
N ILE A 139 9.36 -35.16 15.22
CA ILE A 139 10.04 -33.87 15.43
C ILE A 139 11.56 -34.02 15.29
N GLU A 140 12.16 -35.07 15.87
CA GLU A 140 13.61 -35.32 15.77
C GLU A 140 14.05 -35.57 14.32
N ASN A 141 13.26 -36.35 13.57
CA ASN A 141 13.49 -36.60 12.15
C ASN A 141 13.41 -35.31 11.33
N LEU A 142 12.41 -34.45 11.60
CA LEU A 142 12.28 -33.14 10.96
C LEU A 142 13.50 -32.26 11.25
N VAL A 143 13.94 -32.17 12.51
CA VAL A 143 15.14 -31.42 12.91
C VAL A 143 16.38 -31.96 12.18
N GLY A 144 16.52 -33.28 12.05
CA GLY A 144 17.57 -33.92 11.27
C GLY A 144 17.55 -33.50 9.80
N ALA A 145 16.39 -33.56 9.15
CA ALA A 145 16.22 -33.15 7.76
C ALA A 145 16.55 -31.66 7.55
N ILE A 146 16.16 -30.78 8.48
CA ILE A 146 16.50 -29.36 8.42
C ILE A 146 18.02 -29.16 8.54
N ARG A 147 18.70 -29.88 9.46
CA ARG A 147 20.17 -29.82 9.56
C ARG A 147 20.85 -30.22 8.26
N GLU A 148 20.35 -31.25 7.57
CA GLU A 148 20.86 -31.66 6.26
C GLU A 148 20.68 -30.56 5.20
N ARG A 149 19.54 -29.85 5.20
CA ARG A 149 19.32 -28.70 4.29
C ARG A 149 20.25 -27.52 4.61
N LEU A 150 20.52 -27.28 5.88
CA LEU A 150 21.42 -26.22 6.35
C LEU A 150 22.90 -26.54 6.17
N ALA A 151 23.26 -27.82 5.99
CA ALA A 151 24.65 -28.23 5.71
C ALA A 151 25.14 -27.84 4.30
N ASP A 152 24.26 -27.31 3.47
CA ASP A 152 24.55 -26.72 2.17
C ASP A 152 25.41 -25.45 2.33
N ALA A 153 26.68 -25.52 1.94
CA ALA A 153 27.70 -24.51 2.23
C ALA A 153 27.50 -23.16 1.51
N GLU A 154 26.49 -23.04 0.65
CA GLU A 154 26.24 -21.84 -0.16
C GLU A 154 25.38 -20.78 0.53
N VAL A 155 24.81 -21.04 1.71
CA VAL A 155 23.88 -20.09 2.38
C VAL A 155 24.24 -19.91 3.85
N GLU A 156 24.48 -18.65 4.24
CA GLU A 156 24.67 -18.28 5.64
C GLU A 156 23.38 -18.50 6.44
N PRO A 157 23.44 -19.05 7.68
CA PRO A 157 22.25 -19.26 8.51
C PRO A 157 21.40 -18.00 8.74
N ALA A 158 22.01 -16.81 8.65
CA ALA A 158 21.34 -15.52 8.78
C ALA A 158 20.42 -15.17 7.61
N ASP A 159 20.50 -15.90 6.49
CA ASP A 159 19.68 -15.73 5.29
C ASP A 159 18.77 -16.94 5.04
N VAL A 160 18.51 -17.73 6.09
CA VAL A 160 17.53 -18.83 6.08
C VAL A 160 16.36 -18.50 7.00
N ALA A 161 15.15 -18.87 6.60
CA ALA A 161 13.95 -18.79 7.43
C ALA A 161 13.09 -20.05 7.27
N ILE A 162 12.22 -20.32 8.25
CA ILE A 162 11.32 -21.48 8.22
C ILE A 162 9.86 -20.99 8.11
N ALA A 163 9.11 -21.61 7.19
CA ALA A 163 7.67 -21.45 7.05
C ALA A 163 6.96 -22.75 7.44
N LEU A 164 6.13 -22.71 8.48
CA LEU A 164 5.42 -23.87 9.02
C LEU A 164 3.92 -23.78 8.68
N ASN A 165 3.41 -24.73 7.91
CA ASN A 165 2.02 -24.77 7.45
C ASN A 165 1.46 -26.20 7.45
N PHE A 166 0.88 -26.61 8.56
CA PHE A 166 0.11 -27.85 8.66
C PHE A 166 -1.34 -27.64 8.24
N LEU A 167 -1.96 -28.72 7.77
CA LEU A 167 -3.38 -28.67 7.42
C LEU A 167 -4.23 -28.50 8.66
N PHE A 168 -5.23 -27.62 8.55
CA PHE A 168 -6.17 -27.28 9.63
C PHE A 168 -5.52 -26.71 10.90
N SER A 169 -4.30 -26.18 10.81
CA SER A 169 -3.63 -25.46 11.91
C SER A 169 -4.44 -24.27 12.42
N PHE A 170 -5.22 -23.62 11.55
CA PHE A 170 -6.15 -22.55 11.90
C PHE A 170 -7.35 -23.02 12.74
N VAL A 171 -7.69 -24.32 12.69
CA VAL A 171 -8.74 -24.93 13.53
C VAL A 171 -8.14 -25.36 14.87
N ARG A 172 -6.97 -26.00 14.84
CA ARG A 172 -6.24 -26.43 16.02
C ARG A 172 -4.73 -26.26 15.78
N PRO A 173 -4.06 -25.33 16.48
CA PRO A 173 -2.67 -24.98 16.22
C PRO A 173 -1.64 -25.81 16.99
N ASP A 174 -2.06 -26.77 17.81
CA ASP A 174 -1.22 -27.50 18.77
C ASP A 174 0.00 -28.17 18.12
N HIS A 175 -0.19 -28.88 17.01
CA HIS A 175 0.92 -29.50 16.28
C HIS A 175 1.92 -28.45 15.73
N GLU A 176 1.43 -27.34 15.15
CA GLU A 176 2.32 -26.28 14.67
C GLU A 176 3.06 -25.60 15.83
N ALA A 177 2.38 -25.31 16.93
CA ALA A 177 2.96 -24.67 18.11
C ALA A 177 4.09 -25.53 18.71
N ASN A 178 3.86 -26.84 18.85
CA ASN A 178 4.85 -27.79 19.38
C ASN A 178 6.07 -27.91 18.45
N VAL A 179 5.87 -27.98 17.13
CA VAL A 179 6.99 -27.99 16.17
C VAL A 179 7.75 -26.67 16.20
N ARG A 180 7.05 -25.53 16.27
CA ARG A 180 7.69 -24.21 16.37
C ARG A 180 8.60 -24.12 17.61
N GLU A 181 8.13 -24.59 18.76
CA GLU A 181 8.91 -24.60 20.00
C GLU A 181 10.19 -25.43 19.85
N ALA A 182 10.06 -26.67 19.37
CA ALA A 182 11.21 -27.57 19.16
C ALA A 182 12.22 -27.01 18.14
N LEU A 183 11.74 -26.38 17.06
CA LEU A 183 12.61 -25.75 16.06
C LEU A 183 13.29 -24.50 16.59
N THR A 184 12.61 -23.72 17.44
CA THR A 184 13.21 -22.54 18.10
C THR A 184 14.37 -22.96 19.02
N GLU A 185 14.22 -24.07 19.75
CA GLU A 185 15.28 -24.63 20.59
C GLU A 185 16.45 -25.16 19.73
N ALA A 186 16.15 -25.89 18.66
CA ALA A 186 17.17 -26.49 17.79
C ALA A 186 17.92 -25.47 16.93
N PHE A 187 17.25 -24.38 16.53
CA PHE A 187 17.75 -23.39 15.58
C PHE A 187 17.47 -21.94 16.03
N PRO A 188 18.02 -21.48 17.17
CA PRO A 188 17.65 -20.20 17.79
C PRO A 188 17.97 -18.94 16.97
N LYS A 189 18.74 -19.08 15.89
CA LYS A 189 19.11 -17.97 14.98
C LYS A 189 18.27 -17.93 13.70
N ILE A 190 17.46 -18.96 13.44
CA ILE A 190 16.65 -19.05 12.23
C ILE A 190 15.22 -18.62 12.59
N PRO A 191 14.71 -17.53 11.99
CA PRO A 191 13.35 -17.10 12.27
C PRO A 191 12.32 -18.06 11.69
N ILE A 192 11.21 -18.22 12.41
CA ILE A 192 10.13 -19.15 12.09
C ILE A 192 8.83 -18.36 11.91
N SER A 193 8.06 -18.73 10.90
CA SER A 193 6.73 -18.17 10.63
C SER A 193 5.72 -19.31 10.66
N ALA A 194 4.79 -19.29 11.61
CA ALA A 194 3.77 -20.32 11.77
C ALA A 194 2.43 -19.86 11.16
N SER A 195 1.82 -20.72 10.34
CA SER A 195 0.69 -20.32 9.51
C SER A 195 -0.56 -19.92 10.31
N HIS A 196 -0.79 -20.54 11.47
CA HIS A 196 -1.89 -20.15 12.36
C HIS A 196 -1.73 -18.76 13.00
N GLU A 197 -0.52 -18.20 13.02
CA GLU A 197 -0.24 -16.85 13.52
C GLU A 197 -0.21 -15.82 12.38
N VAL A 198 0.32 -16.23 11.21
CA VAL A 198 0.51 -15.35 10.05
C VAL A 198 -0.79 -15.16 9.25
N ALA A 199 -1.49 -16.24 8.95
CA ALA A 199 -2.68 -16.24 8.10
C ALA A 199 -3.63 -17.40 8.49
N PRO A 200 -4.39 -17.29 9.60
CA PRO A 200 -5.29 -18.35 10.08
C PRO A 200 -6.57 -18.50 9.23
N ILE A 201 -6.41 -18.74 7.93
CA ILE A 201 -7.47 -18.88 6.92
C ILE A 201 -7.60 -20.32 6.44
N TRP A 202 -8.78 -20.71 5.92
CA TRP A 202 -9.06 -22.11 5.57
C TRP A 202 -8.27 -22.61 4.37
N ARG A 203 -7.96 -21.72 3.43
CA ARG A 203 -7.34 -22.05 2.15
C ARG A 203 -5.85 -22.37 2.30
N GLU A 204 -5.50 -23.64 2.12
CA GLU A 204 -4.15 -24.17 2.33
C GLU A 204 -3.09 -23.54 1.42
N TYR A 205 -3.43 -23.24 0.17
CA TYR A 205 -2.50 -22.65 -0.79
C TYR A 205 -2.19 -21.19 -0.45
N GLU A 206 -3.22 -20.36 -0.29
CA GLU A 206 -3.10 -18.95 0.10
C GLU A 206 -2.37 -18.82 1.43
N ARG A 207 -2.69 -19.67 2.42
CA ARG A 207 -2.01 -19.73 3.71
C ARG A 207 -0.55 -20.13 3.58
N ALA A 208 -0.22 -21.14 2.76
CA ALA A 208 1.15 -21.54 2.48
C ALA A 208 1.95 -20.40 1.85
N SER A 209 1.44 -19.82 0.76
CA SER A 209 2.07 -18.73 0.02
C SER A 209 2.35 -17.52 0.92
N THR A 210 1.38 -17.14 1.75
CA THR A 210 1.52 -16.03 2.72
C THR A 210 2.58 -16.32 3.78
N THR A 211 2.60 -17.54 4.32
CA THR A 211 3.56 -17.94 5.37
C THR A 211 4.99 -18.04 4.82
N ILE A 212 5.14 -18.51 3.58
CA ILE A 212 6.41 -18.50 2.85
C ILE A 212 6.86 -17.05 2.60
N ALA A 213 5.98 -16.16 2.17
CA ALA A 213 6.30 -14.75 1.94
C ALA A 213 6.73 -14.04 3.25
N ASP A 214 6.01 -14.30 4.36
CA ASP A 214 6.38 -13.78 5.68
C ASP A 214 7.78 -14.26 6.10
N ALA A 215 8.05 -15.56 5.98
CA ALA A 215 9.37 -16.14 6.29
C ALA A 215 10.48 -15.57 5.40
N ALA A 216 10.24 -15.43 4.09
CA ALA A 216 11.23 -14.92 3.14
C ALA A 216 11.69 -13.49 3.47
N VAL A 217 10.80 -12.63 3.95
CA VAL A 217 11.11 -11.22 4.22
C VAL A 217 11.60 -10.99 5.66
N LYS A 218 11.29 -11.90 6.58
CA LYS A 218 11.57 -11.77 8.02
C LYS A 218 13.02 -11.38 8.32
N PRO A 219 14.07 -12.10 7.85
CA PRO A 219 15.45 -11.72 8.17
C PRO A 219 15.83 -10.32 7.68
N LEU A 220 15.41 -9.96 6.47
CA LEU A 220 15.71 -8.65 5.89
C LEU A 220 15.09 -7.52 6.72
N LEU A 221 13.82 -7.65 7.07
CA LEU A 221 13.11 -6.61 7.81
C LEU A 221 13.61 -6.50 9.26
N SER A 222 13.86 -7.63 9.94
CA SER A 222 14.41 -7.60 11.30
C SER A 222 15.79 -6.91 11.34
N ARG A 223 16.67 -7.17 10.37
CA ARG A 223 17.97 -6.49 10.26
C ARG A 223 17.81 -4.99 10.02
N PHE A 224 16.91 -4.61 9.11
CA PHE A 224 16.64 -3.21 8.80
C PHE A 224 16.13 -2.45 10.03
N ILE A 225 15.12 -2.99 10.71
CA ILE A 225 14.55 -2.42 11.94
C ILE A 225 15.61 -2.33 13.03
N GLY A 226 16.37 -3.39 13.27
CA GLY A 226 17.44 -3.40 14.28
C GLY A 226 18.55 -2.38 14.00
N ALA A 227 18.96 -2.22 12.73
CA ALA A 227 19.96 -1.22 12.35
C ALA A 227 19.46 0.21 12.55
N LEU A 228 18.19 0.48 12.24
CA LEU A 228 17.58 1.78 12.48
C LEU A 228 17.43 2.05 13.98
N ASP A 229 16.94 1.08 14.76
CA ASP A 229 16.80 1.21 16.21
C ASP A 229 18.14 1.51 16.88
N TYR A 230 19.20 0.80 16.50
CA TYR A 230 20.56 1.06 16.98
C TYR A 230 21.00 2.50 16.65
N GLY A 231 20.85 2.92 15.38
CA GLY A 231 21.26 4.26 14.95
C GLY A 231 20.47 5.40 15.60
N LEU A 232 19.19 5.17 15.91
CA LEU A 232 18.33 6.10 16.67
C LEU A 232 18.79 6.20 18.13
N ARG A 233 19.08 5.07 18.79
CA ARG A 233 19.56 5.03 20.18
C ARG A 233 20.91 5.70 20.36
N GLU A 234 21.84 5.51 19.41
CA GLU A 234 23.14 6.20 19.43
C GLU A 234 22.99 7.73 19.40
N ARG A 235 21.90 8.24 18.83
CA ARG A 235 21.58 9.68 18.75
C ARG A 235 20.63 10.14 19.87
N GLY A 236 20.42 9.34 20.90
CA GLY A 236 19.64 9.71 22.10
C GLY A 236 18.14 9.45 22.02
N PHE A 237 17.62 8.88 20.93
CA PHE A 237 16.21 8.45 20.87
C PHE A 237 16.03 7.15 21.66
N THR A 238 15.33 7.23 22.79
CA THR A 238 15.18 6.13 23.76
C THR A 238 13.76 5.58 23.85
N ARG A 239 12.82 6.16 23.11
CA ARG A 239 11.42 5.73 23.08
C ARG A 239 11.23 4.57 22.09
N SER A 240 10.13 3.84 22.25
CA SER A 240 9.66 2.93 21.20
C SER A 240 9.14 3.74 20.00
N TRP A 241 9.24 3.16 18.82
CA TRP A 241 8.75 3.73 17.57
C TRP A 241 7.94 2.68 16.80
N SER A 242 7.15 3.15 15.83
CA SER A 242 6.16 2.32 15.14
C SER A 242 6.47 2.19 13.64
N VAL A 243 5.99 1.10 13.06
CA VAL A 243 5.98 0.85 11.63
C VAL A 243 4.53 0.82 11.16
N MET A 244 4.27 1.47 10.03
CA MET A 244 2.95 1.46 9.41
C MET A 244 2.63 0.06 8.86
N LYS A 245 1.38 -0.33 8.95
CA LYS A 245 0.85 -1.57 8.41
C LYS A 245 0.12 -1.31 7.10
N SER A 246 0.02 -2.37 6.31
CA SER A 246 -0.65 -2.34 5.02
C SER A 246 -2.17 -2.12 5.12
N ASN A 247 -2.74 -2.26 6.32
CA ASN A 247 -4.14 -1.97 6.62
C ASN A 247 -4.37 -0.53 7.16
N GLY A 248 -3.39 0.35 7.01
CA GLY A 248 -3.48 1.75 7.45
C GLY A 248 -3.31 1.98 8.95
N GLY A 249 -3.20 0.91 9.75
CA GLY A 249 -2.83 1.02 11.15
C GLY A 249 -1.32 1.07 11.35
N GLN A 250 -0.88 1.11 12.60
CA GLN A 250 0.53 0.95 12.97
C GLN A 250 0.74 -0.15 14.01
N MET A 251 1.98 -0.61 14.14
CA MET A 251 2.46 -1.51 15.20
C MET A 251 3.88 -1.11 15.61
N LEU A 252 4.32 -1.53 16.79
CA LEU A 252 5.67 -1.33 17.27
C LEU A 252 6.70 -1.97 16.32
N ALA A 253 7.86 -1.33 16.21
CA ALA A 253 8.93 -1.79 15.33
C ALA A 253 9.41 -3.22 15.66
N GLU A 254 9.48 -3.57 16.95
CA GLU A 254 9.80 -4.93 17.39
C GLU A 254 8.83 -5.96 16.80
N THR A 255 7.52 -5.72 16.94
CA THR A 255 6.46 -6.57 16.40
C THR A 255 6.46 -6.62 14.87
N ALA A 256 6.77 -5.50 14.21
CA ALA A 256 6.90 -5.47 12.75
C ALA A 256 8.00 -6.40 12.23
N GLY A 257 9.10 -6.55 12.99
CA GLY A 257 10.17 -7.50 12.69
C GLY A 257 9.72 -8.97 12.80
N GLU A 258 8.72 -9.28 13.63
CA GLU A 258 8.16 -10.61 13.80
C GLU A 258 7.06 -10.95 12.78
N ARG A 259 6.40 -9.92 12.21
CA ARG A 259 5.25 -10.04 11.30
C ARG A 259 5.43 -9.19 10.03
N PRO A 260 6.50 -9.40 9.26
CA PRO A 260 6.86 -8.56 8.12
C PRO A 260 5.79 -8.51 7.03
N VAL A 261 4.99 -9.57 6.84
CA VAL A 261 3.96 -9.60 5.79
C VAL A 261 2.92 -8.48 5.97
N GLN A 262 2.71 -8.00 7.20
CA GLN A 262 1.79 -6.91 7.47
C GLN A 262 2.31 -5.55 7.02
N THR A 263 3.60 -5.39 6.68
CA THR A 263 4.21 -4.11 6.29
C THR A 263 4.44 -3.97 4.78
N VAL A 264 4.08 -5.00 3.99
CA VAL A 264 4.33 -5.08 2.54
C VAL A 264 3.90 -3.82 1.81
N LEU A 265 2.67 -3.34 1.99
CA LEU A 265 2.15 -2.11 1.34
C LEU A 265 2.05 -0.92 2.31
N SER A 266 2.94 -0.87 3.32
CA SER A 266 2.86 0.15 4.38
C SER A 266 3.03 1.58 3.86
N GLY A 267 4.01 1.85 2.99
CA GLY A 267 4.22 3.19 2.41
C GLY A 267 3.01 3.69 1.62
N LEU A 268 2.43 2.82 0.78
CA LEU A 268 1.25 3.15 -0.03
C LEU A 268 0.00 3.43 0.82
N SER A 269 -0.14 2.70 1.94
CA SER A 269 -1.25 2.88 2.87
C SER A 269 -1.27 4.28 3.50
N GLY A 270 -0.09 4.88 3.70
CA GLY A 270 0.06 6.26 4.17
C GLY A 270 -0.70 7.26 3.30
N GLY A 271 -0.50 7.19 1.98
CA GLY A 271 -1.16 8.08 1.03
C GLY A 271 -2.69 8.01 1.11
N ILE A 272 -3.26 6.82 1.31
CA ILE A 272 -4.72 6.64 1.44
C ILE A 272 -5.25 7.28 2.72
N ILE A 273 -4.55 7.07 3.84
CA ILE A 273 -4.91 7.65 5.15
C ILE A 273 -4.83 9.18 5.11
N ALA A 274 -3.77 9.73 4.52
CA ALA A 274 -3.64 11.16 4.31
C ALA A 274 -4.75 11.70 3.39
N GLY A 275 -5.04 10.98 2.30
CA GLY A 275 -6.11 11.35 1.37
C GLY A 275 -7.48 11.41 2.03
N GLN A 276 -7.81 10.45 2.90
CA GLN A 276 -9.02 10.49 3.72
C GLN A 276 -9.07 11.74 4.61
N ALA A 277 -7.96 12.04 5.31
CA ALA A 277 -7.90 13.18 6.23
C ALA A 277 -8.06 14.52 5.51
N PHE A 278 -7.37 14.71 4.38
CA PHE A 278 -7.51 15.92 3.56
C PHE A 278 -8.88 16.02 2.88
N GLY A 279 -9.47 14.89 2.49
CA GLY A 279 -10.87 14.81 2.05
C GLY A 279 -11.83 15.32 3.12
N ALA A 280 -11.72 14.79 4.34
CA ALA A 280 -12.54 15.18 5.47
C ALA A 280 -12.36 16.66 5.84
N GLU A 281 -11.13 17.18 5.76
CA GLU A 281 -10.85 18.62 5.91
C GLU A 281 -11.59 19.48 4.88
N ALA A 282 -11.68 19.02 3.62
CA ALA A 282 -12.44 19.69 2.57
C ALA A 282 -13.96 19.43 2.65
N GLY A 283 -14.44 18.70 3.65
CA GLY A 283 -15.85 18.31 3.79
C GLY A 283 -16.30 17.23 2.79
N ALA A 284 -15.36 16.49 2.19
CA ALA A 284 -15.63 15.37 1.30
C ALA A 284 -15.54 14.04 2.06
N SER A 285 -16.64 13.28 2.10
CA SER A 285 -16.67 11.93 2.66
C SER A 285 -16.32 10.84 1.64
N ASN A 286 -16.36 11.19 0.35
CA ASN A 286 -16.08 10.32 -0.78
C ASN A 286 -14.84 10.85 -1.49
N VAL A 287 -13.73 10.12 -1.40
CA VAL A 287 -12.48 10.50 -2.07
C VAL A 287 -11.88 9.37 -2.87
N ILE A 288 -11.35 9.72 -4.04
CA ILE A 288 -10.45 8.87 -4.82
C ILE A 288 -9.06 9.43 -4.58
N THR A 289 -8.15 8.60 -4.07
CA THR A 289 -6.76 8.98 -3.88
C THR A 289 -5.96 8.63 -5.12
N PHE A 290 -5.07 9.52 -5.52
CA PHE A 290 -4.24 9.38 -6.72
C PHE A 290 -2.80 9.78 -6.39
N ASP A 291 -1.96 8.77 -6.19
CA ASP A 291 -0.51 8.94 -6.07
C ASP A 291 0.12 8.70 -7.43
N MET A 292 0.87 9.66 -7.97
CA MET A 292 1.67 9.43 -9.17
C MET A 292 3.12 9.81 -8.92
N GLY A 293 3.98 8.79 -9.02
CA GLY A 293 5.42 8.92 -8.97
C GLY A 293 6.08 8.88 -10.36
N GLY A 294 7.37 8.55 -10.36
CA GLY A 294 8.15 8.38 -11.59
C GLY A 294 7.86 7.08 -12.33
N THR A 295 7.48 6.01 -11.65
CA THR A 295 7.35 4.67 -12.26
C THR A 295 5.94 4.12 -12.26
N SER A 296 5.15 4.48 -11.26
CA SER A 296 3.84 3.91 -10.99
C SER A 296 2.86 4.97 -10.52
N THR A 297 1.59 4.56 -10.55
CA THR A 297 0.46 5.28 -10.00
C THR A 297 -0.30 4.35 -9.08
N ASP A 298 -0.62 4.81 -7.88
CA ASP A 298 -1.43 4.10 -6.91
C ASP A 298 -2.78 4.81 -6.73
N VAL A 299 -3.85 4.04 -6.84
CA VAL A 299 -5.23 4.54 -6.72
C VAL A 299 -5.95 3.80 -5.61
N GLY A 300 -6.63 4.53 -4.75
CA GLY A 300 -7.52 3.97 -3.74
C GLY A 300 -8.84 4.72 -3.67
N VAL A 301 -9.82 4.13 -3.00
CA VAL A 301 -11.17 4.68 -2.85
C VAL A 301 -11.57 4.67 -1.38
N VAL A 302 -12.05 5.82 -0.91
CA VAL A 302 -12.68 5.98 0.39
C VAL A 302 -14.11 6.43 0.15
N ALA A 303 -15.08 5.62 0.57
CA ALA A 303 -16.50 5.91 0.41
C ALA A 303 -17.14 6.07 1.79
N ASP A 304 -17.96 7.11 1.97
CA ASP A 304 -18.64 7.42 3.23
C ASP A 304 -17.69 7.47 4.45
N ASN A 305 -16.50 8.04 4.26
CA ASN A 305 -15.40 8.05 5.24
C ASN A 305 -14.99 6.66 5.73
N ARG A 306 -15.14 5.63 4.89
CA ARG A 306 -14.73 4.26 5.19
C ARG A 306 -13.76 3.78 4.13
N ILE A 307 -12.60 3.34 4.60
CA ILE A 307 -11.60 2.63 3.81
C ILE A 307 -12.06 1.18 3.68
N ARG A 308 -11.97 0.64 2.46
CA ARG A 308 -12.17 -0.79 2.20
C ARG A 308 -10.86 -1.55 2.39
N TYR A 309 -10.98 -2.78 2.85
CA TYR A 309 -9.85 -3.67 3.07
C TYR A 309 -10.00 -4.92 2.22
N THR A 310 -8.87 -5.54 1.88
CA THR A 310 -8.83 -6.79 1.13
C THR A 310 -7.70 -7.66 1.64
N THR A 311 -7.84 -8.97 1.45
CA THR A 311 -6.76 -9.95 1.63
C THR A 311 -6.26 -10.51 0.30
N ALA A 312 -6.78 -9.99 -0.82
CA ALA A 312 -6.47 -10.45 -2.17
C ALA A 312 -5.36 -9.59 -2.81
N TRP A 313 -4.14 -9.68 -2.27
CA TRP A 313 -2.95 -9.15 -2.94
C TRP A 313 -2.08 -10.29 -3.45
N GLU A 314 -1.46 -10.10 -4.60
CA GLU A 314 -0.57 -11.09 -5.22
C GLU A 314 0.78 -10.44 -5.56
N ILE A 315 1.88 -11.15 -5.29
CA ILE A 315 3.24 -10.71 -5.65
C ILE A 315 3.39 -10.75 -7.18
N GLU A 316 3.00 -11.89 -7.74
CA GLU A 316 2.84 -12.17 -9.15
C GLU A 316 1.59 -13.04 -9.29
N PHE A 317 1.06 -13.19 -10.50
CA PHE A 317 -0.15 -13.98 -10.71
C PHE A 317 -0.05 -15.38 -10.08
N GLY A 318 -1.01 -15.70 -9.24
CA GLY A 318 -1.06 -16.98 -8.56
C GLY A 318 -0.13 -17.09 -7.35
N LEU A 319 0.56 -16.03 -6.91
CA LEU A 319 1.34 -16.00 -5.65
C LEU A 319 0.68 -15.05 -4.63
N PRO A 320 -0.41 -15.49 -3.98
CA PRO A 320 -1.19 -14.65 -3.08
C PRO A 320 -0.46 -14.43 -1.75
N VAL A 321 -0.72 -13.28 -1.15
CA VAL A 321 -0.38 -12.95 0.24
C VAL A 321 -1.68 -12.49 0.89
N ALA A 322 -2.20 -13.32 1.78
CA ALA A 322 -3.49 -13.14 2.44
C ALA A 322 -3.35 -12.44 3.80
N ALA A 323 -2.75 -11.25 3.79
CA ALA A 323 -2.74 -10.34 4.94
C ALA A 323 -3.78 -9.21 4.73
N PRO A 324 -4.23 -8.50 5.77
CA PRO A 324 -5.11 -7.35 5.56
C PRO A 324 -4.37 -6.17 4.91
N PHE A 325 -4.88 -5.71 3.76
CA PHE A 325 -4.43 -4.52 3.02
C PHE A 325 -5.56 -3.51 2.90
N ILE A 326 -5.23 -2.22 2.79
CA ILE A 326 -6.14 -1.25 2.18
C ILE A 326 -6.33 -1.62 0.72
N GLU A 327 -7.59 -1.67 0.27
CA GLU A 327 -7.90 -1.92 -1.14
C GLU A 327 -7.39 -0.77 -2.01
N MET A 328 -6.45 -1.08 -2.89
CA MET A 328 -5.86 -0.13 -3.84
C MET A 328 -5.44 -0.87 -5.12
N THR A 329 -5.23 -0.12 -6.20
CA THR A 329 -4.68 -0.65 -7.44
C THR A 329 -3.47 0.16 -7.85
N THR A 330 -2.37 -0.55 -8.14
CA THR A 330 -1.15 0.02 -8.70
C THR A 330 -1.12 -0.19 -10.21
N MET A 331 -0.75 0.85 -10.96
CA MET A 331 -0.47 0.77 -12.39
C MET A 331 0.99 1.09 -12.67
N GLY A 332 1.56 0.41 -13.67
CA GLY A 332 2.84 0.79 -14.29
C GLY A 332 2.72 2.00 -15.22
N ALA A 333 2.03 3.04 -14.76
CA ALA A 333 1.88 4.32 -15.44
C ALA A 333 2.38 5.41 -14.49
N GLY A 334 3.31 6.24 -14.93
CA GLY A 334 4.02 7.24 -14.11
C GLY A 334 4.81 8.20 -15.00
N GLY A 335 5.55 9.14 -14.42
CA GLY A 335 6.31 10.13 -15.19
C GLY A 335 7.31 9.53 -16.20
N GLY A 336 7.94 8.42 -15.86
CA GLY A 336 8.89 7.68 -16.68
C GLY A 336 8.26 6.67 -17.65
N SER A 337 6.93 6.61 -17.76
CA SER A 337 6.29 5.69 -18.72
C SER A 337 6.71 6.01 -20.15
N ILE A 338 7.20 4.99 -20.85
CA ILE A 338 7.79 5.14 -22.19
C ILE A 338 6.67 5.23 -23.22
N ALA A 339 6.76 6.25 -24.07
CA ALA A 339 5.96 6.41 -25.27
C ALA A 339 6.63 5.69 -26.44
N ARG A 340 5.91 4.76 -27.08
CA ARG A 340 6.40 4.01 -28.24
C ARG A 340 5.33 3.85 -29.30
N VAL A 341 5.76 3.71 -30.56
CA VAL A 341 4.88 3.34 -31.65
C VAL A 341 4.94 1.82 -31.82
N ASN A 342 3.78 1.15 -31.76
CA ASN A 342 3.73 -0.29 -31.94
C ASN A 342 3.87 -0.67 -33.44
N LYS A 343 3.98 -1.98 -33.73
CA LYS A 343 4.09 -2.48 -35.12
C LYS A 343 2.93 -2.08 -36.04
N GLY A 344 1.78 -1.69 -35.47
CA GLY A 344 0.60 -1.22 -36.20
C GLY A 344 0.58 0.29 -36.43
N GLY A 345 1.60 1.04 -36.01
CA GLY A 345 1.67 2.50 -36.15
C GLY A 345 0.89 3.28 -35.09
N LEU A 346 0.41 2.62 -34.02
CA LEU A 346 -0.32 3.27 -32.94
C LEU A 346 0.63 3.67 -31.81
N LEU A 347 0.51 4.92 -31.35
CA LEU A 347 1.21 5.42 -30.16
C LEU A 347 0.64 4.75 -28.90
N GLN A 348 1.53 4.25 -28.05
CA GLN A 348 1.22 3.65 -26.76
C GLN A 348 2.12 4.26 -25.69
N VAL A 349 1.62 4.39 -24.47
CA VAL A 349 2.39 4.87 -23.31
C VAL A 349 2.33 3.80 -22.22
N GLY A 350 3.49 3.35 -21.77
CA GLY A 350 3.60 2.21 -20.86
C GLY A 350 3.32 0.85 -21.54
N PRO A 351 3.30 -0.25 -20.76
CA PRO A 351 3.58 -0.32 -19.32
C PRO A 351 5.08 -0.26 -18.99
N GLN A 352 5.97 -0.24 -19.99
CA GLN A 352 7.40 -0.04 -19.73
C GLN A 352 7.66 1.34 -19.14
N SER A 353 8.53 1.40 -18.13
CA SER A 353 9.03 2.64 -17.53
C SER A 353 10.54 2.75 -17.74
N ALA A 354 11.02 3.98 -17.90
CA ALA A 354 12.44 4.31 -17.97
C ALA A 354 13.13 4.27 -16.59
N GLY A 355 12.36 4.14 -15.49
CA GLY A 355 12.88 4.13 -14.13
C GLY A 355 13.56 5.45 -13.74
N ALA A 356 14.47 5.39 -12.77
CA ALA A 356 15.35 6.50 -12.42
C ALA A 356 16.62 6.53 -13.30
N VAL A 357 17.16 5.35 -13.64
CA VAL A 357 18.33 5.15 -14.52
C VAL A 357 17.97 4.06 -15.54
N PRO A 358 18.06 4.32 -16.86
CA PRO A 358 18.59 5.53 -17.51
C PRO A 358 17.67 6.76 -17.42
N GLY A 359 16.43 6.58 -16.96
CA GLY A 359 15.47 7.65 -16.69
C GLY A 359 14.88 8.30 -17.94
N PRO A 360 13.94 9.26 -17.76
CA PRO A 360 13.54 10.20 -18.80
C PRO A 360 14.72 10.82 -19.54
N ALA A 361 14.58 11.12 -20.83
CA ALA A 361 15.67 11.69 -21.61
C ALA A 361 16.15 13.04 -21.03
N CYS A 362 15.22 13.84 -20.49
CA CYS A 362 15.52 15.11 -19.83
C CYS A 362 16.36 14.99 -18.56
N TYR A 363 16.53 13.79 -17.96
CA TYR A 363 17.40 13.62 -16.80
C TYR A 363 18.88 13.59 -17.19
N ALA A 364 19.21 13.47 -18.48
CA ALA A 364 20.58 13.41 -19.00
C ALA A 364 21.43 12.26 -18.41
N GLN A 365 20.79 11.15 -17.99
CA GLN A 365 21.44 9.96 -17.40
C GLN A 365 21.56 8.78 -18.39
N GLY A 366 21.44 9.05 -19.70
CA GLY A 366 21.56 8.06 -20.77
C GLY A 366 20.23 7.61 -21.37
N GLY A 367 19.10 8.08 -20.84
CA GLY A 367 17.77 7.86 -21.43
C GLY A 367 17.64 8.49 -22.81
N GLN A 368 17.01 7.78 -23.74
CA GLN A 368 16.75 8.30 -25.11
C GLN A 368 15.28 8.19 -25.52
N GLU A 369 14.55 7.24 -24.95
CA GLU A 369 13.12 7.02 -25.18
C GLU A 369 12.28 8.17 -24.64
N ALA A 370 11.22 8.53 -25.37
CA ALA A 370 10.30 9.58 -24.93
C ALA A 370 9.48 9.09 -23.74
N THR A 371 9.32 9.92 -22.72
CA THR A 371 8.52 9.62 -21.53
C THR A 371 7.43 10.68 -21.27
N VAL A 372 6.53 10.40 -20.33
CA VAL A 372 5.51 11.35 -19.86
C VAL A 372 6.16 12.61 -19.27
N THR A 373 7.29 12.47 -18.56
CA THR A 373 8.07 13.61 -18.05
C THR A 373 8.66 14.43 -19.19
N ASP A 374 9.24 13.79 -20.21
CA ASP A 374 9.78 14.50 -21.39
C ASP A 374 8.68 15.29 -22.12
N ALA A 375 7.50 14.69 -22.27
CA ALA A 375 6.34 15.37 -22.85
C ALA A 375 5.94 16.61 -22.02
N ASN A 376 5.86 16.50 -20.69
CA ASN A 376 5.52 17.63 -19.83
C ASN A 376 6.59 18.75 -19.84
N VAL A 377 7.87 18.41 -20.05
CA VAL A 377 8.93 19.41 -20.28
C VAL A 377 8.73 20.12 -21.62
N VAL A 378 8.48 19.39 -22.71
CA VAL A 378 8.21 19.97 -24.05
C VAL A 378 6.97 20.86 -24.04
N LEU A 379 5.93 20.50 -23.30
CA LEU A 379 4.69 21.27 -23.16
C LEU A 379 4.86 22.51 -22.26
N GLY A 380 6.04 22.73 -21.68
CA GLY A 380 6.31 23.83 -20.76
C GLY A 380 5.57 23.70 -19.43
N ARG A 381 5.05 22.52 -19.10
CA ARG A 381 4.31 22.28 -17.85
C ARG A 381 5.27 22.18 -16.67
N LEU A 382 6.38 21.47 -16.86
CA LEU A 382 7.48 21.37 -15.90
C LEU A 382 8.54 22.45 -16.11
N ASN A 383 9.13 22.94 -15.01
CA ASN A 383 10.24 23.88 -15.03
C ASN A 383 11.57 23.14 -15.16
N PRO A 384 12.34 23.32 -16.26
CA PRO A 384 13.60 22.60 -16.42
C PRO A 384 14.69 23.06 -15.44
N TYR A 385 14.54 24.23 -14.81
CA TYR A 385 15.55 24.82 -13.94
C TYR A 385 15.23 24.70 -12.44
N ASN A 386 14.01 24.28 -12.08
CA ASN A 386 13.53 24.26 -10.69
C ASN A 386 12.95 22.89 -10.30
N PHE A 387 13.33 21.82 -11.00
CA PHE A 387 12.87 20.47 -10.67
C PHE A 387 13.56 19.98 -9.39
N LEU A 388 12.78 19.46 -8.44
CA LEU A 388 13.23 19.15 -7.07
C LEU A 388 13.91 20.36 -6.38
N GLY A 389 13.32 21.55 -6.49
CA GLY A 389 13.90 22.78 -5.93
C GLY A 389 15.20 23.24 -6.60
N GLY A 390 15.52 22.68 -7.77
CA GLY A 390 16.75 22.99 -8.52
C GLY A 390 17.88 21.97 -8.34
N ASP A 391 17.71 20.94 -7.52
CA ASP A 391 18.74 19.92 -7.28
C ASP A 391 18.99 19.01 -8.51
N LEU A 392 18.01 18.89 -9.41
CA LEU A 392 18.13 18.12 -10.65
C LEU A 392 17.76 18.99 -11.86
N PRO A 393 18.73 19.59 -12.57
CA PRO A 393 18.44 20.33 -13.80
C PRO A 393 17.97 19.39 -14.90
N LEU A 394 16.88 19.75 -15.58
CA LEU A 394 16.34 18.98 -16.71
C LEU A 394 16.84 19.56 -18.04
N ASP A 395 17.25 18.67 -18.95
CA ASP A 395 17.65 19.03 -20.31
C ASP A 395 16.43 19.02 -21.25
N ALA A 396 15.91 20.22 -21.53
CA ALA A 396 14.76 20.40 -22.40
C ALA A 396 15.04 20.02 -23.86
N ASP A 397 16.29 20.12 -24.33
CA ASP A 397 16.66 19.76 -25.69
C ASP A 397 16.68 18.23 -25.88
N LEU A 398 17.11 17.48 -24.85
CA LEU A 398 17.02 16.02 -24.84
C LEU A 398 15.56 15.54 -24.83
N ALA A 399 14.69 16.14 -23.99
CA ALA A 399 13.25 15.87 -24.04
C ALA A 399 12.66 16.12 -25.42
N PHE A 400 12.98 17.28 -26.02
CA PHE A 400 12.47 17.63 -27.35
C PHE A 400 12.93 16.64 -28.42
N LYS A 401 14.20 16.21 -28.42
CA LYS A 401 14.71 15.22 -29.37
C LYS A 401 14.03 13.85 -29.23
N ALA A 402 13.80 13.40 -27.99
CA ALA A 402 13.13 12.13 -27.73
C ALA A 402 11.68 12.16 -28.25
N ILE A 403 10.95 13.24 -27.97
CA ILE A 403 9.59 13.47 -28.47
C ILE A 403 9.58 13.63 -29.99
N GLU A 404 10.53 14.35 -30.58
CA GLU A 404 10.64 14.55 -32.03
C GLU A 404 10.77 13.23 -32.77
N ARG A 405 11.56 12.29 -32.25
CA ARG A 405 11.69 10.93 -32.82
C ARG A 405 10.34 10.21 -32.84
N THR A 406 9.63 10.21 -31.71
CA THR A 406 8.29 9.63 -31.60
C THR A 406 7.30 10.30 -32.55
N ALA A 407 7.37 11.63 -32.66
CA ALA A 407 6.52 12.42 -33.53
C ALA A 407 6.74 12.08 -35.02
N ARG A 408 7.98 11.85 -35.44
CA ARG A 408 8.34 11.42 -36.81
C ARG A 408 7.80 10.04 -37.14
N GLU A 409 7.81 9.11 -36.17
CA GLU A 409 7.27 7.76 -36.37
C GLU A 409 5.74 7.75 -36.53
N VAL A 410 5.03 8.59 -35.78
CA VAL A 410 3.57 8.75 -35.88
C VAL A 410 3.16 9.63 -37.07
N GLY A 411 4.03 10.56 -37.50
CA GLY A 411 3.75 11.49 -38.59
C GLY A 411 3.01 12.76 -38.17
N ILE A 412 3.25 13.25 -36.96
CA ILE A 412 2.63 14.46 -36.40
C ILE A 412 3.69 15.46 -35.89
N PRO A 413 3.34 16.74 -35.66
CA PRO A 413 4.24 17.71 -35.04
C PRO A 413 4.72 17.29 -33.63
N PRO A 414 5.94 17.67 -33.19
CA PRO A 414 6.46 17.29 -31.87
C PRO A 414 5.57 17.71 -30.68
N VAL A 415 4.97 18.90 -30.74
CA VAL A 415 4.05 19.37 -29.69
C VAL A 415 2.78 18.52 -29.66
N ASP A 416 2.24 18.15 -30.82
CA ASP A 416 1.06 17.28 -30.90
C ASP A 416 1.38 15.88 -30.35
N ALA A 417 2.59 15.36 -30.60
CA ALA A 417 3.05 14.11 -30.02
C ALA A 417 3.17 14.19 -28.50
N ALA A 418 3.73 15.29 -27.95
CA ALA A 418 3.81 15.50 -26.51
C ALA A 418 2.42 15.57 -25.86
N LEU A 419 1.46 16.27 -26.48
CA LEU A 419 0.06 16.30 -26.04
C LEU A 419 -0.54 14.89 -26.01
N ALA A 420 -0.39 14.14 -27.12
CA ALA A 420 -0.92 12.78 -27.23
C ALA A 420 -0.31 11.82 -26.19
N VAL A 421 0.99 11.94 -25.88
CA VAL A 421 1.63 11.14 -24.83
C VAL A 421 0.96 11.38 -23.47
N VAL A 422 0.70 12.64 -23.11
CA VAL A 422 0.05 12.94 -21.82
C VAL A 422 -1.42 12.52 -21.84
N GLU A 423 -2.15 12.74 -22.92
CA GLU A 423 -3.55 12.33 -23.06
C GLU A 423 -3.71 10.81 -22.91
N ILE A 424 -2.87 10.01 -23.59
CA ILE A 424 -2.89 8.54 -23.46
C ILE A 424 -2.58 8.11 -22.03
N ALA A 425 -1.60 8.75 -21.37
CA ALA A 425 -1.29 8.44 -19.97
C ALA A 425 -2.47 8.76 -19.04
N VAL A 426 -3.14 9.90 -19.24
CA VAL A 426 -4.34 10.30 -18.48
C VAL A 426 -5.49 9.32 -18.69
N GLU A 427 -5.77 8.90 -19.93
CA GLU A 427 -6.84 7.94 -20.23
C GLU A 427 -6.56 6.56 -19.63
N ASN A 428 -5.32 6.06 -19.73
CA ASN A 428 -4.93 4.78 -19.11
C ASN A 428 -5.14 4.81 -17.58
N ILE A 429 -4.76 5.92 -16.94
CA ILE A 429 -4.96 6.09 -15.49
C ILE A 429 -6.46 6.18 -15.15
N ALA A 430 -7.22 6.95 -15.93
CA ALA A 430 -8.65 7.11 -15.72
C ALA A 430 -9.43 5.79 -15.91
N GLU A 431 -9.02 4.93 -16.84
CA GLU A 431 -9.60 3.61 -17.04
C GLU A 431 -9.46 2.75 -15.77
N ALA A 432 -8.28 2.70 -15.15
CA ALA A 432 -8.12 1.96 -13.90
C ALA A 432 -8.93 2.54 -12.74
N MET A 433 -9.05 3.87 -12.65
CA MET A 433 -9.92 4.49 -11.65
C MET A 433 -11.40 4.12 -11.86
N ARG A 434 -11.85 3.94 -13.12
CA ARG A 434 -13.21 3.44 -13.42
C ARG A 434 -13.41 1.99 -12.97
N LEU A 435 -12.38 1.15 -12.99
CA LEU A 435 -12.45 -0.21 -12.44
C LEU A 435 -12.67 -0.19 -10.92
N LEU A 436 -11.99 0.69 -10.19
CA LEU A 436 -12.16 0.81 -8.73
C LEU A 436 -13.46 1.51 -8.29
N THR A 437 -14.15 2.18 -9.21
CA THR A 437 -15.38 2.93 -8.90
C THR A 437 -16.60 2.33 -9.58
N VAL A 438 -16.72 2.47 -10.89
CA VAL A 438 -17.90 2.09 -11.68
C VAL A 438 -18.18 0.59 -11.61
N GLN A 439 -17.15 -0.26 -11.68
CA GLN A 439 -17.36 -1.73 -11.56
C GLN A 439 -17.81 -2.15 -10.15
N ARG A 440 -17.63 -1.28 -9.15
CA ARG A 440 -18.08 -1.47 -7.76
C ARG A 440 -19.42 -0.76 -7.47
N GLY A 441 -20.10 -0.26 -8.50
CA GLY A 441 -21.36 0.47 -8.35
C GLY A 441 -21.23 1.87 -7.73
N LEU A 442 -20.01 2.43 -7.68
CA LEU A 442 -19.76 3.77 -7.13
C LEU A 442 -19.80 4.83 -8.24
N ASP A 443 -20.56 5.90 -8.03
CA ASP A 443 -20.65 7.04 -8.97
C ASP A 443 -19.50 8.04 -8.74
N PRO A 444 -18.51 8.18 -9.64
CA PRO A 444 -17.36 9.06 -9.43
C PRO A 444 -17.72 10.54 -9.26
N ARG A 445 -18.91 10.97 -9.70
CA ARG A 445 -19.33 12.38 -9.63
C ARG A 445 -19.58 12.88 -8.22
N VAL A 446 -19.79 11.97 -7.26
CA VAL A 446 -19.91 12.34 -5.84
C VAL A 446 -18.56 12.34 -5.11
N PHE A 447 -17.47 11.96 -5.78
CA PHE A 447 -16.13 11.88 -5.20
C PHE A 447 -15.31 13.14 -5.51
N SER A 448 -14.41 13.47 -4.60
CA SER A 448 -13.29 14.39 -4.85
C SER A 448 -12.02 13.59 -5.14
N LEU A 449 -11.19 14.06 -6.07
CA LEU A 449 -9.89 13.47 -6.37
C LEU A 449 -8.82 14.09 -5.47
N VAL A 450 -8.22 13.35 -4.55
CA VAL A 450 -7.06 13.81 -3.77
C VAL A 450 -5.80 13.37 -4.49
N ALA A 451 -5.08 14.32 -5.09
CA ALA A 451 -3.92 14.04 -5.92
C ALA A 451 -2.62 14.41 -5.21
N PHE A 452 -1.72 13.43 -5.12
CA PHE A 452 -0.43 13.55 -4.47
C PHE A 452 0.63 12.71 -5.19
N GLY A 453 1.83 12.63 -4.62
CA GLY A 453 3.02 12.22 -5.34
C GLY A 453 3.59 13.36 -6.19
N GLY A 454 4.85 13.21 -6.60
CA GLY A 454 5.55 14.30 -7.30
C GLY A 454 4.95 14.64 -8.67
N ALA A 455 4.29 13.70 -9.32
CA ALA A 455 3.66 13.89 -10.63
C ALA A 455 2.11 13.91 -10.58
N GLY A 456 1.49 13.69 -9.42
CA GLY A 456 0.03 13.62 -9.30
C GLY A 456 -0.66 14.95 -9.63
N PRO A 457 -0.36 16.04 -8.91
CA PRO A 457 -0.99 17.35 -9.13
C PRO A 457 -0.87 17.89 -10.57
N LEU A 458 0.18 17.48 -11.29
CA LEU A 458 0.43 17.84 -12.68
C LEU A 458 -0.64 17.27 -13.64
N HIS A 459 -1.16 16.08 -13.34
CA HIS A 459 -2.13 15.36 -14.19
C HIS A 459 -3.55 15.36 -13.60
N ALA A 460 -3.70 15.78 -12.33
CA ALA A 460 -4.91 15.64 -11.54
C ALA A 460 -6.14 16.29 -12.18
N ALA A 461 -6.02 17.52 -12.70
CA ALA A 461 -7.14 18.24 -13.29
C ALA A 461 -7.66 17.55 -14.57
N ALA A 462 -6.76 17.03 -15.41
CA ALA A 462 -7.12 16.30 -16.62
C ALA A 462 -7.82 14.97 -16.27
N ILE A 463 -7.26 14.21 -15.33
CA ILE A 463 -7.85 12.95 -14.84
C ILE A 463 -9.24 13.20 -14.23
N ALA A 464 -9.36 14.20 -13.36
CA ALA A 464 -10.62 14.59 -12.74
C ALA A 464 -11.70 14.93 -13.76
N ARG A 465 -11.33 15.55 -14.89
CA ARG A 465 -12.25 15.86 -15.99
C ARG A 465 -12.71 14.61 -16.73
N VAL A 466 -11.81 13.66 -17.01
CA VAL A 466 -12.12 12.39 -17.71
C VAL A 466 -13.01 11.48 -16.87
N ILE A 467 -12.80 11.45 -15.55
CA ILE A 467 -13.58 10.64 -14.61
C ILE A 467 -14.88 11.34 -14.21
N GLY A 468 -14.88 12.68 -14.18
CA GLY A 468 -16.02 13.49 -13.80
C GLY A 468 -16.15 13.73 -12.30
N THR A 469 -15.04 13.79 -11.55
CA THR A 469 -15.05 14.05 -10.10
C THR A 469 -15.50 15.47 -9.77
N ARG A 470 -16.08 15.68 -8.59
CA ARG A 470 -16.61 16.97 -8.14
C ARG A 470 -15.56 18.08 -8.02
N ALA A 471 -14.41 17.74 -7.45
CA ALA A 471 -13.30 18.66 -7.21
C ALA A 471 -11.99 17.89 -7.15
N THR A 472 -10.89 18.59 -7.39
CA THR A 472 -9.54 18.06 -7.16
C THR A 472 -8.95 18.74 -5.93
N LEU A 473 -8.39 17.96 -5.02
CA LEU A 473 -7.77 18.41 -3.78
C LEU A 473 -6.27 18.11 -3.84
N ILE A 474 -5.45 19.13 -3.63
CA ILE A 474 -3.98 19.04 -3.64
C ILE A 474 -3.47 19.34 -2.23
N PRO A 475 -3.04 18.31 -1.47
CA PRO A 475 -2.45 18.47 -0.14
C PRO A 475 -1.24 19.42 -0.12
N PRO A 476 -0.88 20.01 1.03
CA PRO A 476 0.43 20.61 1.19
C PRO A 476 1.51 19.53 1.07
N HIS A 477 2.63 19.83 0.42
CA HIS A 477 3.72 18.88 0.15
C HIS A 477 3.22 17.56 -0.47
N PRO A 478 2.59 17.59 -1.66
CA PRO A 478 2.00 16.42 -2.29
C PRO A 478 2.98 15.25 -2.43
N GLY A 479 4.26 15.52 -2.67
CA GLY A 479 5.32 14.52 -2.81
C GLY A 479 5.77 13.88 -1.50
N LEU A 480 5.23 14.29 -0.34
CA LEU A 480 5.45 13.70 0.98
C LEU A 480 4.15 13.25 1.68
N CYS A 481 3.03 13.21 0.93
CA CYS A 481 1.71 12.88 1.47
C CYS A 481 1.67 11.51 2.16
N SER A 482 2.39 10.51 1.65
CA SER A 482 2.49 9.18 2.26
C SER A 482 3.17 9.22 3.63
N ALA A 483 4.27 9.97 3.77
CA ALA A 483 4.93 10.21 5.06
C ALA A 483 4.01 10.97 6.02
N PHE A 484 3.22 11.93 5.54
CA PHE A 484 2.20 12.61 6.35
C PHE A 484 1.13 11.63 6.86
N GLY A 485 0.69 10.70 6.02
CA GLY A 485 -0.26 9.65 6.38
C GLY A 485 0.19 8.77 7.54
N THR A 486 1.49 8.51 7.66
CA THR A 486 2.04 7.75 8.80
C THR A 486 1.77 8.43 10.15
N LEU A 487 1.73 9.77 10.19
CA LEU A 487 1.45 10.55 11.40
C LEU A 487 -0.04 10.56 11.79
N LEU A 488 -0.91 10.22 10.83
CA LEU A 488 -2.37 10.18 10.96
C LEU A 488 -2.91 8.78 11.24
N ALA A 489 -2.07 7.75 11.08
CA ALA A 489 -2.44 6.36 11.26
C ALA A 489 -2.82 6.05 12.71
N ASP A 490 -3.98 5.41 12.88
CA ASP A 490 -4.43 4.88 14.17
C ASP A 490 -3.68 3.58 14.51
N ILE A 491 -3.71 3.17 15.77
CA ILE A 491 -3.24 1.82 16.14
C ILE A 491 -4.39 0.86 15.82
N ARG A 492 -4.10 -0.22 15.10
CA ARG A 492 -5.13 -1.19 14.70
C ARG A 492 -4.62 -2.60 14.93
N VAL A 493 -5.46 -3.47 15.49
CA VAL A 493 -5.23 -4.91 15.55
C VAL A 493 -6.40 -5.63 14.92
N ASP A 494 -6.11 -6.59 14.05
CA ASP A 494 -7.10 -7.44 13.41
C ASP A 494 -6.92 -8.88 13.89
N LYS A 495 -8.03 -9.52 14.23
CA LYS A 495 -8.10 -10.92 14.67
C LYS A 495 -9.17 -11.62 13.87
N THR A 496 -8.85 -12.85 13.46
CA THR A 496 -9.76 -13.69 12.68
C THR A 496 -9.86 -15.06 13.32
N TRP A 497 -11.06 -15.60 13.34
CA TRP A 497 -11.32 -17.00 13.64
C TRP A 497 -12.04 -17.65 12.48
N THR A 498 -11.42 -18.67 11.90
CA THR A 498 -11.97 -19.42 10.76
C THR A 498 -12.67 -20.68 11.26
N HIS A 499 -13.99 -20.71 11.12
CA HIS A 499 -14.81 -21.87 11.47
C HIS A 499 -16.09 -21.88 10.63
N LEU A 500 -16.37 -23.00 9.97
CA LEU A 500 -17.55 -23.13 9.11
C LEU A 500 -18.80 -23.35 9.97
N VAL A 501 -19.73 -22.39 9.91
CA VAL A 501 -21.02 -22.46 10.61
C VAL A 501 -22.15 -22.26 9.62
N ARG A 502 -23.17 -23.12 9.68
CA ARG A 502 -24.34 -23.03 8.81
C ARG A 502 -25.43 -22.18 9.45
N SER A 503 -26.13 -21.39 8.63
CA SER A 503 -27.23 -20.51 9.06
C SER A 503 -28.41 -21.24 9.68
N ASP A 504 -28.62 -22.50 9.30
CA ASP A 504 -29.72 -23.37 9.76
C ASP A 504 -29.42 -24.14 11.05
N ALA A 505 -28.17 -24.17 11.49
CA ALA A 505 -27.74 -24.87 12.70
C ALA A 505 -26.63 -24.13 13.47
N PRO A 506 -26.83 -22.88 13.90
CA PRO A 506 -25.82 -22.12 14.63
C PRO A 506 -25.75 -22.54 16.11
N ASP A 507 -24.53 -22.72 16.63
CA ASP A 507 -24.29 -22.66 18.08
C ASP A 507 -23.98 -21.21 18.47
N LEU A 508 -25.03 -20.45 18.77
CA LEU A 508 -24.89 -19.02 19.09
C LEU A 508 -24.11 -18.77 20.38
N ALA A 509 -24.11 -19.71 21.33
CA ALA A 509 -23.38 -19.56 22.58
C ALA A 509 -21.88 -19.71 22.34
N GLU A 510 -21.47 -20.69 21.52
CA GLU A 510 -20.07 -20.83 21.11
C GLU A 510 -19.62 -19.63 20.27
N LEU A 511 -20.42 -19.22 19.27
CA LEU A 511 -20.08 -18.08 18.41
C LEU A 511 -19.91 -16.78 19.21
N ASP A 512 -20.82 -16.48 20.15
CA ASP A 512 -20.71 -15.31 21.01
C ASP A 512 -19.47 -15.38 21.91
N SER A 513 -19.21 -16.55 22.52
CA SER A 513 -18.02 -16.76 23.35
C SER A 513 -16.73 -16.57 22.57
N ARG A 514 -16.64 -17.08 21.33
CA ARG A 514 -15.48 -16.94 20.45
C ARG A 514 -15.30 -15.50 19.97
N LEU A 515 -16.39 -14.83 19.58
CA LEU A 515 -16.34 -13.43 19.18
C LEU A 515 -15.84 -12.54 20.34
N ASN A 516 -16.33 -12.78 21.56
CA ASN A 516 -15.88 -12.06 22.75
C ASN A 516 -14.39 -12.34 23.09
N ALA A 517 -13.92 -13.58 22.89
CA ALA A 517 -12.50 -13.92 23.06
C ALA A 517 -11.63 -13.15 22.05
N LEU A 518 -12.03 -13.10 20.77
CA LEU A 518 -11.33 -12.31 19.75
C LEU A 518 -11.27 -10.82 20.10
N VAL A 519 -12.35 -10.25 20.65
CA VAL A 519 -12.36 -8.86 21.14
C VAL A 519 -11.35 -8.67 22.26
N GLN A 520 -11.32 -9.57 23.25
CA GLN A 520 -10.36 -9.49 24.36
C GLN A 520 -8.91 -9.62 23.88
N GLU A 521 -8.63 -10.55 22.97
CA GLU A 521 -7.31 -10.71 22.37
C GLU A 521 -6.89 -9.48 21.56
N ALA A 522 -7.78 -8.92 20.74
CA ALA A 522 -7.50 -7.74 19.93
C ALA A 522 -7.21 -6.51 20.82
N VAL A 523 -7.96 -6.31 21.90
CA VAL A 523 -7.74 -5.22 22.87
C VAL A 523 -6.43 -5.43 23.65
N ALA A 524 -6.12 -6.67 24.03
CA ALA A 524 -4.87 -6.99 24.73
C ALA A 524 -3.63 -6.76 23.84
N ASP A 525 -3.70 -7.17 22.57
CA ASP A 525 -2.68 -6.87 21.56
C ASP A 525 -2.55 -5.35 21.37
N LEU A 526 -3.66 -4.61 21.25
CA LEU A 526 -3.65 -3.15 21.11
C LEU A 526 -2.95 -2.45 22.30
N GLY A 527 -3.14 -2.98 23.51
CA GLY A 527 -2.42 -2.53 24.71
C GLY A 527 -0.91 -2.80 24.66
N ARG A 528 -0.50 -3.94 24.10
CA ARG A 528 0.94 -4.25 23.88
C ARG A 528 1.57 -3.32 22.85
N GLU A 529 0.81 -2.84 21.87
CA GLU A 529 1.23 -1.81 20.91
C GLU A 529 1.33 -0.40 21.53
N GLY A 530 1.05 -0.26 22.83
CA GLY A 530 1.20 0.99 23.58
C GLY A 530 -0.06 1.85 23.69
N PHE A 531 -1.23 1.33 23.30
CA PHE A 531 -2.50 2.06 23.44
C PHE A 531 -3.11 1.87 24.84
N GLY A 532 -3.38 2.98 25.53
CA GLY A 532 -3.97 2.98 26.88
C GLY A 532 -5.42 3.47 26.96
N GLY A 533 -6.07 3.78 25.83
CA GLY A 533 -7.42 4.34 25.78
C GLY A 533 -8.53 3.31 25.59
N GLU A 534 -9.76 3.79 25.33
CA GLU A 534 -10.88 2.94 24.92
C GLU A 534 -10.78 2.63 23.41
N ALA A 535 -10.86 1.34 23.07
CA ALA A 535 -10.75 0.89 21.69
C ALA A 535 -12.11 0.91 20.98
N ALA A 536 -12.15 1.43 19.75
CA ALA A 536 -13.28 1.24 18.87
C ALA A 536 -13.25 -0.18 18.30
N ILE A 537 -14.29 -0.96 18.55
CA ILE A 537 -14.40 -2.36 18.12
C ILE A 537 -15.28 -2.45 16.87
N ARG A 538 -14.75 -3.07 15.82
CA ARG A 538 -15.51 -3.45 14.62
C ARG A 538 -15.57 -4.96 14.52
N ARG A 539 -16.72 -5.48 14.13
CA ARG A 539 -16.99 -6.92 14.03
C ARG A 539 -17.57 -7.22 12.66
N SER A 540 -17.14 -8.30 12.03
CA SER A 540 -17.68 -8.77 10.75
C SER A 540 -17.64 -10.29 10.64
N ALA A 541 -18.41 -10.83 9.71
CA ALA A 541 -18.41 -12.24 9.33
C ALA A 541 -18.19 -12.36 7.82
N ASN A 542 -17.32 -13.27 7.39
CA ASN A 542 -17.25 -13.67 5.98
C ASN A 542 -18.30 -14.75 5.71
N MET A 543 -19.20 -14.47 4.78
CA MET A 543 -20.41 -15.26 4.54
C MET A 543 -20.58 -15.60 3.07
N ARG A 544 -21.15 -16.76 2.76
CA ARG A 544 -21.44 -17.20 1.39
C ARG A 544 -22.66 -18.11 1.36
N TYR A 545 -23.30 -18.27 0.20
CA TYR A 545 -24.26 -19.38 0.07
C TYR A 545 -23.52 -20.72 0.08
N LEU A 546 -24.13 -21.73 0.69
CA LEU A 546 -23.57 -23.08 0.77
C LEU A 546 -23.20 -23.60 -0.63
N GLY A 547 -21.95 -24.07 -0.76
CA GLY A 547 -21.42 -24.56 -2.04
C GLY A 547 -20.81 -23.50 -2.95
N GLN A 548 -20.86 -22.22 -2.58
CA GLN A 548 -20.06 -21.17 -3.23
C GLN A 548 -18.60 -21.21 -2.76
N ASN A 549 -17.72 -20.60 -3.57
CA ASN A 549 -16.27 -20.57 -3.30
C ASN A 549 -15.77 -19.26 -2.68
N TYR A 550 -16.53 -18.17 -2.81
CA TYR A 550 -16.12 -16.83 -2.40
C TYR A 550 -17.07 -16.27 -1.35
N GLU A 551 -16.50 -15.55 -0.41
CA GLU A 551 -17.18 -14.98 0.74
C GLU A 551 -17.32 -13.46 0.61
N GLU A 552 -18.44 -12.92 1.12
CA GLU A 552 -18.67 -11.49 1.30
C GLU A 552 -18.50 -11.14 2.78
N GLU A 553 -17.87 -9.99 3.07
CA GLU A 553 -17.70 -9.52 4.45
C GLU A 553 -18.90 -8.70 4.91
N ILE A 554 -19.62 -9.19 5.93
CA ILE A 554 -20.84 -8.59 6.45
C ILE A 554 -20.61 -8.07 7.87
N PRO A 555 -20.91 -6.80 8.17
CA PRO A 555 -20.79 -6.26 9.52
C PRO A 555 -21.69 -6.99 10.54
N ILE A 556 -21.14 -7.33 11.70
CA ILE A 556 -21.91 -7.88 12.82
C ILE A 556 -22.34 -6.70 13.72
N PRO A 557 -23.65 -6.55 14.00
CA PRO A 557 -24.14 -5.50 14.89
C PRO A 557 -23.55 -5.58 16.30
N ASP A 558 -23.50 -4.43 16.98
CA ASP A 558 -23.00 -4.39 18.35
C ASP A 558 -23.89 -5.17 19.36
N GLY A 559 -23.26 -5.59 20.45
CA GLY A 559 -23.88 -6.38 21.53
C GLY A 559 -23.64 -7.88 21.41
N ALA A 560 -24.45 -8.67 22.13
CA ALA A 560 -24.34 -10.13 22.14
C ALA A 560 -24.93 -10.75 20.86
N LEU A 561 -24.35 -11.88 20.43
CA LEU A 561 -24.81 -12.66 19.28
C LEU A 561 -26.05 -13.49 19.64
N THR A 562 -27.18 -12.82 19.78
CA THR A 562 -28.49 -13.45 20.03
C THR A 562 -29.14 -13.97 18.74
N GLN A 563 -30.23 -14.72 18.85
CA GLN A 563 -31.04 -15.12 17.68
C GLN A 563 -31.48 -13.93 16.83
N GLY A 564 -31.83 -12.80 17.46
CA GLY A 564 -32.21 -11.58 16.74
C GLY A 564 -31.02 -10.92 16.03
N THR A 565 -29.84 -10.95 16.62
CA THR A 565 -28.59 -10.47 15.98
C THR A 565 -28.21 -11.37 14.81
N TRP A 566 -28.33 -12.69 14.97
CA TRP A 566 -28.09 -13.68 13.92
C TRP A 566 -28.99 -13.44 12.72
N GLN A 567 -30.31 -13.28 12.93
CA GLN A 567 -31.22 -13.01 11.81
C GLN A 567 -30.86 -11.72 11.07
N ARG A 568 -30.50 -10.64 11.79
CA ARG A 568 -30.04 -9.40 11.15
C ARG A 568 -28.76 -9.58 10.35
N LEU A 569 -27.84 -10.43 10.80
CA LEU A 569 -26.62 -10.75 10.07
C LEU A 569 -26.93 -11.48 8.76
N ILE A 570 -27.84 -12.47 8.81
CA ILE A 570 -28.33 -13.18 7.62
C ILE A 570 -29.04 -12.23 6.64
N ASP A 571 -29.95 -11.40 7.14
CA ASP A 571 -30.68 -10.43 6.31
C ASP A 571 -29.71 -9.40 5.69
N GLY A 572 -28.69 -8.99 6.44
CA GLY A 572 -27.62 -8.10 5.97
C GLY A 572 -26.78 -8.73 4.86
N PHE A 573 -26.47 -10.02 4.95
CA PHE A 573 -25.82 -10.76 3.88
C PHE A 573 -26.66 -10.77 2.60
N GLU A 574 -27.96 -11.12 2.68
CA GLU A 574 -28.81 -11.17 1.50
C GLU A 574 -28.95 -9.80 0.82
N GLN A 575 -29.09 -8.72 1.62
CA GLN A 575 -29.16 -7.35 1.10
C GLN A 575 -27.87 -6.92 0.40
N HIS A 576 -26.71 -7.21 1.02
CA HIS A 576 -25.40 -6.93 0.42
C HIS A 576 -25.21 -7.72 -0.88
N TYR A 577 -25.55 -9.00 -0.87
CA TYR A 577 -25.43 -9.87 -2.04
C TYR A 577 -26.34 -9.41 -3.19
N GLU A 578 -27.58 -9.01 -2.90
CA GLU A 578 -28.49 -8.46 -3.92
C GLU A 578 -28.00 -7.12 -4.47
N ALA A 579 -27.39 -6.26 -3.65
CA ALA A 579 -26.82 -5.00 -4.10
C ALA A 579 -25.61 -5.20 -5.03
N GLU A 580 -24.73 -6.15 -4.71
CA GLU A 580 -23.51 -6.42 -5.51
C GLU A 580 -23.82 -7.20 -6.80
N TYR A 581 -24.65 -8.25 -6.71
CA TYR A 581 -24.88 -9.20 -7.81
C TYR A 581 -26.23 -9.04 -8.53
N GLY A 582 -27.16 -8.26 -7.98
CA GLY A 582 -28.49 -8.01 -8.56
C GLY A 582 -29.52 -9.12 -8.34
N TYR A 583 -29.22 -10.12 -7.50
CA TYR A 583 -30.15 -11.21 -7.15
C TYR A 583 -29.84 -11.77 -5.76
N ARG A 584 -30.76 -12.57 -5.20
CA ARG A 584 -30.56 -13.39 -3.98
C ARG A 584 -31.02 -14.83 -4.21
N ILE A 585 -30.48 -15.78 -3.45
CA ILE A 585 -30.86 -17.19 -3.55
C ILE A 585 -31.77 -17.54 -2.36
N SER A 586 -33.06 -17.27 -2.53
CA SER A 586 -34.03 -17.42 -1.45
C SER A 586 -34.08 -18.85 -0.90
N ASN A 587 -34.11 -18.97 0.43
CA ASN A 587 -34.15 -20.23 1.21
C ASN A 587 -32.89 -21.11 1.09
N GLU A 588 -31.80 -20.60 0.53
CA GLU A 588 -30.54 -21.32 0.52
C GLU A 588 -29.81 -21.17 1.85
N VAL A 589 -29.05 -22.20 2.25
CA VAL A 589 -28.27 -22.14 3.48
C VAL A 589 -27.08 -21.20 3.26
N ILE A 590 -26.79 -20.39 4.26
CA ILE A 590 -25.65 -19.47 4.26
C ILE A 590 -24.60 -20.05 5.20
N GLU A 591 -23.36 -20.13 4.72
CA GLU A 591 -22.20 -20.51 5.52
C GLU A 591 -21.48 -19.24 6.00
N VAL A 592 -21.32 -19.11 7.32
CA VAL A 592 -20.31 -18.24 7.93
C VAL A 592 -19.00 -19.00 7.91
N VAL A 593 -17.98 -18.43 7.27
CA VAL A 593 -16.66 -19.04 7.11
C VAL A 593 -15.68 -18.51 8.15
N GLN A 594 -15.77 -17.23 8.49
CA GLN A 594 -14.87 -16.55 9.42
C GLN A 594 -15.61 -15.49 10.23
N LEU A 595 -15.16 -15.29 11.47
CA LEU A 595 -15.47 -14.10 12.27
C LEU A 595 -14.23 -13.22 12.36
N ASN A 596 -14.38 -11.92 12.17
CA ASN A 596 -13.31 -10.95 12.27
C ASN A 596 -13.62 -9.89 13.32
N VAL A 597 -12.57 -9.46 14.01
CA VAL A 597 -12.58 -8.34 14.95
C VAL A 597 -11.43 -7.41 14.62
N SER A 598 -11.74 -6.12 14.48
CA SER A 598 -10.74 -5.06 14.42
C SER A 598 -10.88 -4.17 15.65
N ALA A 599 -9.84 -4.12 16.48
CA ALA A 599 -9.71 -3.14 17.55
C ALA A 599 -8.90 -1.94 17.04
N VAL A 600 -9.47 -0.75 17.12
CA VAL A 600 -8.84 0.50 16.66
C VAL A 600 -8.67 1.44 17.85
N GLY A 601 -7.42 1.75 18.16
CA GLY A 601 -7.06 2.79 19.13
C GLY A 601 -6.80 4.09 18.38
N GLU A 602 -7.69 5.07 18.56
CA GLU A 602 -7.54 6.37 17.90
C GLU A 602 -6.29 7.08 18.42
N ALA A 603 -5.34 7.30 17.52
CA ALA A 603 -4.13 8.04 17.85
C ALA A 603 -4.47 9.53 17.97
N SER A 604 -3.76 10.26 18.83
CA SER A 604 -3.86 11.71 18.86
C SER A 604 -3.39 12.24 17.50
N LYS A 605 -4.31 12.76 16.68
CA LYS A 605 -3.99 13.26 15.34
C LYS A 605 -3.38 14.66 15.44
N PRO A 606 -2.25 14.91 14.79
CA PRO A 606 -1.64 16.23 14.86
C PRO A 606 -2.49 17.27 14.11
N GLN A 607 -2.48 18.50 14.60
CA GLN A 607 -3.19 19.61 13.95
C GLN A 607 -2.17 20.46 13.19
N LEU A 608 -2.35 20.55 11.86
CA LEU A 608 -1.58 21.46 11.04
C LEU A 608 -1.83 22.91 11.45
N SER A 609 -0.77 23.70 11.48
CA SER A 609 -0.86 25.14 11.66
C SER A 609 -1.64 25.80 10.52
N THR A 610 -2.24 26.94 10.82
CA THR A 610 -2.85 27.77 9.77
C THR A 610 -1.77 28.54 9.05
N LEU A 611 -1.89 28.65 7.72
CA LEU A 611 -1.01 29.48 6.93
C LEU A 611 -1.18 30.95 7.33
N PRO A 612 -0.10 31.74 7.33
CA PRO A 612 -0.19 33.16 7.67
C PRO A 612 -1.01 33.91 6.61
N GLU A 613 -1.85 34.84 7.07
CA GLU A 613 -2.51 35.81 6.19
C GLU A 613 -1.48 36.81 5.64
N ARG A 614 -1.41 36.92 4.32
CA ARG A 614 -0.57 37.86 3.59
C ARG A 614 -1.42 38.59 2.54
N PRO A 615 -0.95 39.73 2.00
CA PRO A 615 -1.56 40.33 0.83
C PRO A 615 -1.59 39.34 -0.36
N PRO A 616 -2.51 39.53 -1.33
CA PRO A 616 -2.64 38.63 -2.48
C PRO A 616 -1.30 38.37 -3.16
N THR A 617 -0.98 37.09 -3.34
CA THR A 617 0.33 36.68 -3.86
C THR A 617 0.49 37.07 -5.32
N ALA A 618 1.61 37.74 -5.62
CA ALA A 618 1.98 38.06 -6.99
C ALA A 618 2.65 36.86 -7.67
N ALA A 619 2.41 36.70 -8.97
CA ALA A 619 3.12 35.71 -9.76
C ALA A 619 4.63 36.04 -9.80
N ARG A 620 5.48 35.04 -9.56
CA ARG A 620 6.94 35.19 -9.61
C ARG A 620 7.47 35.31 -11.04
N ALA A 621 6.78 34.66 -11.98
CA ALA A 621 7.18 34.61 -13.38
C ALA A 621 5.99 34.35 -14.31
N GLN A 622 6.27 34.28 -15.60
CA GLN A 622 5.33 33.80 -16.61
C GLN A 622 6.02 32.76 -17.51
N ARG A 623 5.27 31.71 -17.89
CA ARG A 623 5.73 30.66 -18.82
C ARG A 623 4.65 30.34 -19.84
N ARG A 624 5.06 30.00 -21.07
CA ARG A 624 4.14 29.50 -22.09
C ARG A 624 3.89 28.01 -21.84
N VAL A 625 2.64 27.63 -21.65
CA VAL A 625 2.24 26.26 -21.30
C VAL A 625 1.16 25.77 -22.25
N TYR A 626 1.33 24.56 -22.77
CA TYR A 626 0.31 23.87 -23.56
C TYR A 626 -0.62 23.07 -22.63
N PHE A 627 -1.92 23.33 -22.72
CA PHE A 627 -2.97 22.55 -22.05
C PHE A 627 -3.60 21.60 -23.05
N ASP A 628 -4.83 21.87 -23.49
CA ASP A 628 -5.58 21.05 -24.46
C ASP A 628 -5.50 21.62 -25.89
N SER A 629 -5.14 22.90 -26.03
CA SER A 629 -4.97 23.57 -27.33
C SER A 629 -3.56 23.41 -27.88
N ARG A 630 -3.44 23.40 -29.22
CA ARG A 630 -2.16 23.47 -29.95
C ARG A 630 -1.47 24.83 -29.88
N GLU A 631 -2.09 25.80 -29.23
CA GLU A 631 -1.49 27.08 -28.90
C GLU A 631 -1.22 27.15 -27.39
N PRO A 632 -0.02 27.60 -26.96
CA PRO A 632 0.29 27.70 -25.55
C PRO A 632 -0.26 28.98 -24.96
N ALA A 633 -0.79 28.89 -23.74
CA ALA A 633 -1.22 30.04 -22.96
C ALA A 633 -0.06 30.65 -22.16
N ALA A 634 -0.03 31.97 -22.03
CA ALA A 634 0.87 32.63 -21.09
C ALA A 634 0.33 32.44 -19.68
N CYS A 635 1.07 31.70 -18.85
CA CYS A 635 0.65 31.31 -17.51
C CYS A 635 1.48 32.03 -16.46
N PRO A 636 0.85 32.76 -15.52
CA PRO A 636 1.53 33.17 -14.30
C PRO A 636 1.99 31.94 -13.50
N ILE A 637 3.20 32.03 -12.95
CA ILE A 637 3.79 31.02 -12.07
C ILE A 637 3.74 31.56 -10.64
N TYR A 638 3.18 30.77 -9.73
CA TYR A 638 3.14 31.05 -8.30
C TYR A 638 3.99 30.03 -7.54
N GLU A 639 4.63 30.48 -6.47
CA GLU A 639 5.27 29.58 -5.51
C GLU A 639 4.24 29.17 -4.45
N ARG A 640 4.10 27.88 -4.18
CA ARG A 640 3.13 27.37 -3.21
C ARG A 640 3.32 27.97 -1.81
N GLY A 641 4.56 28.12 -1.36
CA GLY A 641 4.89 28.69 -0.05
C GLY A 641 4.59 30.19 0.10
N ASP A 642 4.32 30.88 -1.01
CA ASP A 642 3.92 32.29 -0.98
C ASP A 642 2.41 32.44 -0.82
N LEU A 643 1.61 31.40 -1.12
CA LEU A 643 0.14 31.48 -1.05
C LEU A 643 -0.38 31.60 0.38
N SER A 644 -1.48 32.32 0.53
CA SER A 644 -2.18 32.55 1.79
C SER A 644 -3.56 31.89 1.82
N PRO A 645 -4.14 31.72 3.01
CA PRO A 645 -5.54 31.29 3.13
C PRO A 645 -6.47 32.16 2.28
N ALA A 646 -7.44 31.52 1.64
CA ALA A 646 -8.44 32.14 0.77
C ALA A 646 -7.90 32.81 -0.51
N ASP A 647 -6.63 32.63 -0.87
CA ASP A 647 -6.16 32.98 -2.20
C ASP A 647 -6.99 32.24 -3.26
N VAL A 648 -7.39 32.99 -4.29
CA VAL A 648 -8.16 32.49 -5.43
C VAL A 648 -7.39 32.77 -6.71
N ILE A 649 -7.00 31.71 -7.42
CA ILE A 649 -6.24 31.79 -8.66
C ILE A 649 -7.11 31.26 -9.80
N GLN A 650 -7.36 32.12 -10.79
CA GLN A 650 -8.06 31.75 -12.02
C GLN A 650 -7.06 31.16 -13.02
N GLY A 651 -7.38 30.00 -13.58
CA GLY A 651 -6.57 29.40 -14.63
C GLY A 651 -6.67 30.17 -15.96
N PRO A 652 -5.66 30.07 -16.84
CA PRO A 652 -4.51 29.18 -16.74
C PRO A 652 -3.42 29.68 -15.79
N ALA A 653 -2.89 28.81 -14.93
CA ALA A 653 -1.78 29.12 -14.02
C ALA A 653 -0.96 27.87 -13.68
N VAL A 654 0.27 28.07 -13.20
CA VAL A 654 1.13 27.00 -12.66
C VAL A 654 1.49 27.33 -11.22
N ILE A 655 1.32 26.37 -10.32
CA ILE A 655 1.81 26.46 -8.93
C ILE A 655 2.99 25.51 -8.80
N GLU A 656 4.17 26.06 -8.47
CA GLU A 656 5.39 25.31 -8.24
C GLU A 656 5.63 25.16 -6.74
N GLU A 657 6.10 23.98 -6.33
CA GLU A 657 6.61 23.70 -5.00
C GLU A 657 7.80 22.75 -5.09
N LEU A 658 8.54 22.59 -3.99
CA LEU A 658 9.78 21.80 -3.95
C LEU A 658 9.61 20.40 -4.56
N ASP A 659 8.49 19.75 -4.25
CA ASP A 659 8.24 18.33 -4.45
C ASP A 659 7.17 18.03 -5.50
N SER A 660 6.53 19.05 -6.09
CA SER A 660 5.45 18.87 -7.07
C SER A 660 5.19 20.10 -7.94
N THR A 661 4.34 19.94 -8.96
CA THR A 661 3.84 21.06 -9.78
C THR A 661 2.35 20.86 -10.03
N THR A 662 1.54 21.86 -9.68
CA THR A 662 0.09 21.85 -9.91
C THR A 662 -0.26 22.70 -11.13
N LEU A 663 -1.04 22.14 -12.06
CA LEU A 663 -1.62 22.89 -13.17
C LEU A 663 -3.04 23.33 -12.86
N VAL A 664 -3.29 24.63 -13.00
CA VAL A 664 -4.65 25.20 -12.99
C VAL A 664 -5.04 25.43 -14.44
N HIS A 665 -5.95 24.62 -14.96
CA HIS A 665 -6.34 24.68 -16.38
C HIS A 665 -7.19 25.92 -16.69
N PRO A 666 -7.24 26.37 -17.96
CA PRO A 666 -8.22 27.36 -18.39
C PRO A 666 -9.65 26.98 -17.99
N GLY A 667 -10.39 27.90 -17.36
CA GLY A 667 -11.74 27.66 -16.86
C GLY A 667 -11.81 26.92 -15.51
N GLN A 668 -10.67 26.75 -14.84
CA GLN A 668 -10.59 26.20 -13.49
C GLN A 668 -10.24 27.30 -12.49
N THR A 669 -10.75 27.17 -11.27
CA THR A 669 -10.39 28.02 -10.12
C THR A 669 -9.65 27.18 -9.08
N LEU A 670 -8.51 27.68 -8.60
CA LEU A 670 -7.82 27.18 -7.43
C LEU A 670 -8.15 28.06 -6.23
N THR A 671 -8.53 27.44 -5.10
CA THR A 671 -8.75 28.10 -3.81
C THR A 671 -7.88 27.46 -2.73
N VAL A 672 -7.19 28.28 -1.94
CA VAL A 672 -6.30 27.81 -0.86
C VAL A 672 -7.05 27.78 0.47
N GLY A 673 -7.08 26.62 1.13
CA GLY A 673 -7.64 26.44 2.46
C GLY A 673 -6.72 26.95 3.59
N PRO A 674 -7.23 27.05 4.82
CA PRO A 674 -6.50 27.64 5.95
C PRO A 674 -5.23 26.88 6.33
N ARG A 675 -5.16 25.57 6.08
CA ARG A 675 -3.99 24.71 6.37
C ARG A 675 -3.20 24.33 5.11
N GLY A 676 -3.40 25.10 4.03
CA GLY A 676 -2.65 24.93 2.78
C GLY A 676 -3.16 23.84 1.85
N LEU A 677 -4.28 23.19 2.13
CA LEU A 677 -4.97 22.33 1.15
C LEU A 677 -5.52 23.19 0.00
N ALA A 678 -5.16 22.89 -1.24
CA ALA A 678 -5.71 23.60 -2.41
C ALA A 678 -6.86 22.80 -3.03
N SER A 679 -7.94 23.50 -3.38
CA SER A 679 -9.11 22.95 -4.06
C SER A 679 -9.22 23.52 -5.47
N LEU A 680 -9.42 22.63 -6.43
CA LEU A 680 -9.46 22.90 -7.86
C LEU A 680 -10.84 22.52 -8.39
N VAL A 681 -11.58 23.49 -8.92
CA VAL A 681 -12.96 23.31 -9.39
C VAL A 681 -13.12 23.90 -10.79
N TRP A 682 -13.77 23.15 -11.67
CA TRP A 682 -14.15 23.63 -13.01
C TRP A 682 -15.36 24.58 -12.90
N ALA A 683 -15.34 25.66 -13.67
CA ALA A 683 -16.41 26.66 -13.72
C ALA A 683 -17.75 26.12 -14.25
#